data_AF-A0A8C7G4Q8-F1
#
_entry.id   AF-A0A8C7G4Q8-F1
#
_cell.length_a   1.000
_cell.length_b   1.000
_cell.length_c   1.000
_cell.angle_alpha   90.00
_cell.angle_beta   90.00
_cell.angle_gamma   90.00
#
_symmetry.space_group_name_H-M   'P 1'
#
loop_
_entity.id
_entity.type
_entity.pdbx_description
1 polymer ?
#
loop_
_entity_poly.entity_id
_entity_poly.type
_entity_poly.pdbx_seq_one_letter_code
_entity_poly.pdbx_strand_id
1 'polypeptide(L)'
;MGVTRLTRHMFLWSMAIIYMFAFASLYVQIPGLYGNEGVLPVRLVEPRVNGSSLVLEQIHAHPSLLWLGPRLGLDLDAQQAMELLCLAGALLALGAALLEPLRDSLVFFCLWALYLSLCQVGQDFLRFQWDSLLLEAGFLTVLVAPLNLLRCATFRHHDAVTFWLARWLLFRLTFGSGVAKLASHCPSWWGLTAVNHMFEAQGIPLPWSWFIQQLPDWYLKLGTVGLLVTEIAVPPLYFAPIRSLRLAAFYIQVCLMFLGNYGFLPLLSLALTFSLLDDDHISYWLGHGKKKRTKTWPQTIMSLLVVLAVFAVIIYGTKVLFTLEIDWDARTITSKTAFTQQQFGNLLKLVTGPTIWVGVLSLTWEVVAAMLGTFYKILSDWSWCFPHPQVPYSSMEQVYSSKILPEVRQAYSLVERYRLVSAYSLDSRMTGVAGRSEVILEGSMDKNTWTEIEFMYKPGNVGVAPPVVAPHQPRLDWQMSQAAQGLAKQSPWFTGLVHCLLQGNKDVVRLIQTDSAQYPFSQAPPVYLRASLYRYWSGPNEWWRRDYAEEFYPAVQLGDATLEAMLNQHGLKEKFPIQPSPDSPLAQVLRQVRGHVQTLPGHLVLWSLLATVATIWLLKTLLSGVLGGRKAKPTPAEPKAKKAKDQPAEKSASASSLKAGRENSEESRRDADKSPKKRK
;
A
#
# COMPACT_ATOMS: atom_id res chain seq x y z
N MET A 1 23.33 6.43 8.19
CA MET A 1 22.26 5.92 9.07
C MET A 1 22.80 4.75 9.88
N GLY A 2 22.22 4.44 11.04
CA GLY A 2 22.62 3.29 11.86
C GLY A 2 22.32 1.96 11.15
N VAL A 3 22.66 0.83 11.78
CA VAL A 3 22.21 -0.49 11.33
C VAL A 3 20.67 -0.49 11.32
N THR A 4 20.06 -0.96 10.22
CA THR A 4 18.61 -0.89 9.93
C THR A 4 17.98 -2.29 9.82
N ARG A 5 18.44 -3.24 10.64
CA ARG A 5 17.99 -4.64 10.56
C ARG A 5 16.58 -4.79 11.10
N LEU A 6 16.28 -4.16 12.24
CA LEU A 6 14.98 -4.26 12.90
C LEU A 6 13.91 -3.48 12.14
N THR A 7 14.25 -2.28 11.67
CA THR A 7 13.36 -1.49 10.81
C THR A 7 13.03 -2.22 9.52
N ARG A 8 14.02 -2.84 8.86
CA ARG A 8 13.78 -3.69 7.69
C ARG A 8 12.85 -4.86 8.01
N HIS A 9 13.08 -5.56 9.12
CA HIS A 9 12.24 -6.69 9.50
C HIS A 9 10.77 -6.28 9.72
N MET A 10 10.54 -5.12 10.34
CA MET A 10 9.19 -4.56 10.52
C MET A 10 8.55 -4.17 9.19
N PHE A 11 9.30 -3.48 8.31
CA PHE A 11 8.84 -3.14 6.96
C PHE A 11 8.41 -4.37 6.16
N LEU A 12 9.28 -5.39 6.08
CA LEU A 12 8.98 -6.64 5.36
C LEU A 12 7.78 -7.39 5.96
N TRP A 13 7.67 -7.43 7.29
CA TRP A 13 6.55 -8.05 7.97
C TRP A 13 5.22 -7.33 7.66
N SER A 14 5.21 -6.00 7.70
CA SER A 14 4.03 -5.22 7.37
C SER A 14 3.62 -5.39 5.91
N MET A 15 4.57 -5.42 4.98
CA MET A 15 4.29 -5.71 3.57
C MET A 15 3.70 -7.11 3.37
N ALA A 16 4.19 -8.13 4.09
CA ALA A 16 3.60 -9.47 4.06
C ALA A 16 2.14 -9.48 4.53
N ILE A 17 1.82 -8.76 5.61
CA ILE A 17 0.43 -8.62 6.10
C ILE A 17 -0.45 -7.88 5.09
N ILE A 18 0.05 -6.82 4.48
CA ILE A 18 -0.70 -6.05 3.48
C ILE A 18 -1.01 -6.91 2.26
N TYR A 19 -0.05 -7.68 1.75
CA TYR A 19 -0.31 -8.63 0.65
C TYR A 19 -1.35 -9.68 1.06
N MET A 20 -1.25 -10.23 2.26
CA MET A 20 -2.24 -11.18 2.78
C MET A 20 -3.65 -10.57 2.76
N PHE A 21 -3.81 -9.33 3.25
CA PHE A 21 -5.10 -8.63 3.20
C PHE A 21 -5.57 -8.33 1.77
N ALA A 22 -4.68 -7.89 0.88
CA ALA A 22 -5.04 -7.56 -0.50
C ALA A 22 -5.55 -8.80 -1.26
N PHE A 23 -4.84 -9.94 -1.14
CA PHE A 23 -5.26 -11.19 -1.77
C PHE A 23 -6.53 -11.77 -1.13
N ALA A 24 -6.61 -11.83 0.20
CA ALA A 24 -7.80 -12.34 0.88
C ALA A 24 -9.05 -11.49 0.60
N SER A 25 -8.90 -10.16 0.60
CA SER A 25 -9.98 -9.22 0.30
C SER A 25 -10.52 -9.40 -1.10
N LEU A 26 -9.63 -9.62 -2.08
CA LEU A 26 -10.00 -9.86 -3.47
C LEU A 26 -10.64 -11.25 -3.63
N TYR A 27 -10.08 -12.29 -3.02
CA TYR A 27 -10.53 -13.68 -3.14
C TYR A 27 -12.03 -13.84 -2.87
N VAL A 28 -12.53 -13.25 -1.78
CA VAL A 28 -13.95 -13.33 -1.39
C VAL A 28 -14.88 -12.71 -2.44
N GLN A 29 -14.39 -11.76 -3.24
CA GLN A 29 -15.18 -11.03 -4.23
C GLN A 29 -15.08 -11.60 -5.65
N ILE A 30 -14.13 -12.50 -5.93
CA ILE A 30 -13.89 -13.03 -7.29
C ILE A 30 -15.14 -13.66 -7.91
N PRO A 31 -15.90 -14.55 -7.22
CA PRO A 31 -17.02 -15.24 -7.84
C PRO A 31 -18.08 -14.27 -8.38
N GLY A 32 -18.42 -13.24 -7.61
CA GLY A 32 -19.41 -12.24 -8.02
C GLY A 32 -18.85 -11.20 -9.01
N LEU A 33 -17.59 -10.77 -8.87
CA LEU A 33 -17.05 -9.71 -9.73
C LEU A 33 -16.60 -10.24 -11.09
N TYR A 34 -15.87 -11.36 -11.09
CA TYR A 34 -15.08 -11.82 -12.23
C TYR A 34 -15.44 -13.22 -12.68
N GLY A 35 -16.35 -13.89 -11.97
CA GLY A 35 -16.80 -15.23 -12.31
C GLY A 35 -17.47 -15.30 -13.68
N ASN A 36 -17.73 -16.52 -14.13
CA ASN A 36 -18.31 -16.74 -15.45
C ASN A 36 -19.66 -16.05 -15.65
N GLU A 37 -20.42 -15.85 -14.59
CA GLU A 37 -21.70 -15.11 -14.61
C GLU A 37 -21.62 -13.86 -13.71
N GLY A 38 -20.40 -13.43 -13.38
CA GLY A 38 -20.16 -12.26 -12.54
C GLY A 38 -20.41 -10.94 -13.26
N VAL A 39 -20.28 -9.84 -12.52
CA VAL A 39 -20.52 -8.47 -12.99
C VAL A 39 -19.68 -8.10 -14.22
N LEU A 40 -18.39 -8.45 -14.20
CA LEU A 40 -17.44 -8.28 -15.31
C LEU A 40 -16.62 -9.56 -15.50
N PRO A 41 -17.15 -10.55 -16.27
CA PRO A 41 -16.49 -11.83 -16.44
C PRO A 41 -15.08 -11.68 -17.03
N VAL A 42 -14.11 -12.34 -16.41
CA VAL A 42 -12.70 -12.18 -16.80
C VAL A 42 -12.37 -12.81 -18.16
N ARG A 43 -13.13 -13.82 -18.57
CA ARG A 43 -13.03 -14.42 -19.92
C ARG A 43 -13.20 -13.42 -21.07
N LEU A 44 -13.82 -12.26 -20.81
CA LEU A 44 -14.02 -11.22 -21.83
C LEU A 44 -12.73 -10.42 -22.13
N VAL A 45 -11.77 -10.44 -21.20
CA VAL A 45 -10.53 -9.66 -21.29
C VAL A 45 -9.29 -10.54 -21.46
N GLU A 46 -9.43 -11.85 -21.25
CA GLU A 46 -8.33 -12.79 -21.41
C GLU A 46 -7.79 -12.80 -22.85
N PRO A 47 -6.50 -12.47 -23.07
CA PRO A 47 -5.92 -12.47 -24.39
C PRO A 47 -5.85 -13.90 -24.93
N ARG A 48 -6.39 -14.12 -26.13
CA ARG A 48 -6.27 -15.43 -26.81
C ARG A 48 -4.80 -15.72 -27.09
N VAL A 49 -4.29 -16.75 -26.44
CA VAL A 49 -2.93 -17.22 -26.67
C VAL A 49 -2.87 -17.91 -28.02
N ASN A 50 -2.30 -17.23 -29.03
CA ASN A 50 -1.83 -17.93 -30.22
C ASN A 50 -0.63 -18.80 -29.81
N GLY A 51 -0.74 -20.12 -30.01
CA GLY A 51 0.21 -21.11 -29.51
C GLY A 51 1.66 -20.98 -30.01
N SER A 52 1.92 -20.08 -30.97
CA SER A 52 3.19 -19.98 -31.72
C SER A 52 4.13 -18.83 -31.30
N SER A 53 3.73 -17.89 -30.44
CA SER A 53 4.62 -16.77 -30.03
C SER A 53 5.46 -17.09 -28.79
N LEU A 54 6.70 -16.60 -28.76
CA LEU A 54 7.63 -16.76 -27.65
C LEU A 54 7.03 -16.28 -26.31
N VAL A 55 7.31 -17.03 -25.24
CA VAL A 55 6.87 -16.74 -23.87
C VAL A 55 7.26 -15.32 -23.45
N LEU A 56 8.47 -14.87 -23.80
CA LEU A 56 8.99 -13.57 -23.41
C LEU A 56 8.20 -12.42 -24.08
N GLU A 57 7.87 -12.54 -25.37
CA GLU A 57 7.05 -11.54 -26.07
C GLU A 57 5.65 -11.44 -25.48
N GLN A 58 5.07 -12.58 -25.07
CA GLN A 58 3.76 -12.59 -24.42
C GLN A 58 3.78 -11.98 -23.03
N ILE A 59 4.84 -12.21 -22.22
CA ILE A 59 5.00 -11.55 -20.92
C ILE A 59 5.10 -10.03 -21.10
N HIS A 60 5.84 -9.56 -22.11
CA HIS A 60 5.96 -8.14 -22.42
C HIS A 60 4.64 -7.52 -22.92
N ALA A 61 3.86 -8.28 -23.70
CA ALA A 61 2.57 -7.84 -24.21
C ALA A 61 1.48 -7.82 -23.12
N HIS A 62 1.41 -8.89 -22.32
CA HIS A 62 0.41 -9.14 -21.29
C HIS A 62 1.09 -9.74 -20.04
N PRO A 63 1.56 -8.90 -19.10
CA PRO A 63 2.27 -9.35 -17.90
C PRO A 63 1.28 -9.91 -16.86
N SER A 64 0.64 -11.03 -17.21
CA SER A 64 -0.28 -11.78 -16.38
C SER A 64 0.07 -13.26 -16.40
N LEU A 65 -0.11 -13.95 -15.28
CA LEU A 65 0.10 -15.39 -15.19
C LEU A 65 -1.13 -16.22 -15.58
N LEU A 66 -2.28 -15.59 -15.84
CA LEU A 66 -3.52 -16.32 -16.17
C LEU A 66 -3.37 -17.18 -17.44
N TRP A 67 -2.71 -16.65 -18.48
CA TRP A 67 -2.50 -17.39 -19.73
C TRP A 67 -1.53 -18.58 -19.61
N LEU A 68 -0.79 -18.68 -18.49
CA LEU A 68 0.14 -19.77 -18.24
C LEU A 68 -0.59 -21.07 -17.85
N GLY A 69 -1.80 -20.99 -17.30
CA GLY A 69 -2.59 -22.13 -16.84
C GLY A 69 -2.76 -23.21 -17.91
N PRO A 70 -3.36 -22.87 -19.08
CA PRO A 70 -3.51 -23.82 -20.18
C PRO A 70 -2.18 -24.40 -20.69
N ARG A 71 -1.09 -23.61 -20.65
CA ARG A 71 0.25 -24.07 -21.07
C ARG A 71 0.90 -25.02 -20.08
N LEU A 72 0.56 -24.93 -18.80
CA LEU A 72 1.00 -25.85 -17.76
C LEU A 72 0.14 -27.13 -17.69
N GLY A 73 -0.86 -27.28 -18.57
CA GLY A 73 -1.82 -28.38 -18.51
C GLY A 73 -2.75 -28.29 -17.30
N LEU A 74 -2.95 -27.10 -16.74
CA LEU A 74 -3.93 -26.87 -15.69
C LEU A 74 -5.28 -26.62 -16.36
N ASP A 75 -6.13 -27.65 -16.39
CA ASP A 75 -7.52 -27.54 -16.80
C ASP A 75 -8.28 -26.76 -15.71
N LEU A 76 -8.21 -25.43 -15.78
CA LEU A 76 -8.85 -24.46 -14.89
C LEU A 76 -9.54 -23.39 -15.71
N ASP A 77 -10.75 -23.00 -15.29
CA ASP A 77 -11.42 -21.83 -15.84
C ASP A 77 -10.70 -20.54 -15.41
N ALA A 78 -10.90 -19.44 -16.15
CA ALA A 78 -10.31 -18.15 -15.84
C ALA A 78 -10.63 -17.65 -14.41
N GLN A 79 -11.86 -17.92 -13.92
CA GLN A 79 -12.23 -17.66 -12.53
C GLN A 79 -11.39 -18.47 -11.54
N GLN A 80 -11.26 -19.78 -11.77
CA GLN A 80 -10.51 -20.69 -10.90
C GLN A 80 -9.01 -20.36 -10.91
N ALA A 81 -8.47 -19.93 -12.05
CA ALA A 81 -7.11 -19.44 -12.15
C ALA A 81 -6.89 -18.20 -11.27
N MET A 82 -7.81 -17.23 -11.27
CA MET A 82 -7.73 -16.07 -10.37
C MET A 82 -7.85 -16.46 -8.89
N GLU A 83 -8.77 -17.38 -8.57
CA GLU A 83 -8.93 -17.93 -7.22
C GLU A 83 -7.63 -18.58 -6.75
N LEU A 84 -6.99 -19.40 -7.60
CA LEU A 84 -5.70 -20.04 -7.33
C LEU A 84 -4.59 -19.01 -7.09
N LEU A 85 -4.47 -17.99 -7.95
CA LEU A 85 -3.47 -16.93 -7.79
C LEU A 85 -3.65 -16.18 -6.46
N CYS A 86 -4.90 -15.89 -6.07
CA CYS A 86 -5.19 -15.24 -4.80
C CYS A 86 -4.88 -16.13 -3.59
N LEU A 87 -5.27 -17.41 -3.63
CA LEU A 87 -4.98 -18.34 -2.54
C LEU A 87 -3.47 -18.58 -2.41
N ALA A 88 -2.76 -18.79 -3.53
CA ALA A 88 -1.32 -18.93 -3.54
C ALA A 88 -0.63 -17.67 -2.97
N GLY A 89 -1.07 -16.48 -3.40
CA GLY A 89 -0.57 -15.20 -2.88
C GLY A 89 -0.84 -15.02 -1.39
N ALA A 90 -2.07 -15.33 -0.93
CA ALA A 90 -2.45 -15.22 0.47
C ALA A 90 -1.67 -16.21 1.36
N LEU A 91 -1.50 -17.46 0.94
CA LEU A 91 -0.71 -18.47 1.66
C LEU A 91 0.77 -18.11 1.71
N LEU A 92 1.34 -17.63 0.61
CA LEU A 92 2.74 -17.20 0.56
C LEU A 92 2.98 -15.97 1.44
N ALA A 93 2.05 -15.01 1.43
CA ALA A 93 2.08 -13.83 2.28
C ALA A 93 1.90 -14.17 3.76
N LEU A 94 0.99 -15.09 4.10
CA LEU A 94 0.80 -15.61 5.45
C LEU A 94 2.07 -16.33 5.94
N GLY A 95 2.69 -17.15 5.08
CA GLY A 95 3.98 -17.79 5.34
C GLY A 95 5.08 -16.75 5.64
N ALA A 96 5.20 -15.71 4.83
CA ALA A 96 6.14 -14.61 5.05
C ALA A 96 5.84 -13.82 6.34
N ALA A 97 4.57 -13.65 6.71
CA ALA A 97 4.20 -13.01 7.98
C ALA A 97 4.64 -13.87 9.20
N LEU A 98 4.45 -15.20 9.13
CA LEU A 98 4.69 -16.12 10.24
C LEU A 98 6.14 -16.62 10.37
N LEU A 99 6.89 -16.69 9.27
CA LEU A 99 8.22 -17.28 9.17
C LEU A 99 9.22 -16.25 8.62
N GLU A 100 10.21 -15.87 9.45
CA GLU A 100 11.27 -14.94 9.04
C GLU A 100 12.07 -15.40 7.80
N PRO A 101 12.39 -16.71 7.61
CA PRO A 101 13.10 -17.16 6.40
C PRO A 101 12.34 -16.95 5.09
N LEU A 102 11.00 -16.84 5.14
CA LEU A 102 10.17 -16.59 3.96
C LEU A 102 10.09 -15.10 3.60
N ARG A 103 10.67 -14.20 4.40
CA ARG A 103 10.74 -12.76 4.08
C ARG A 103 11.93 -12.48 3.16
N ASP A 104 11.96 -13.18 2.04
CA ASP A 104 13.02 -13.17 1.05
C ASP A 104 12.57 -12.41 -0.21
N SER A 105 13.54 -11.83 -0.93
CA SER A 105 13.32 -11.12 -2.18
C SER A 105 12.56 -11.96 -3.21
N LEU A 106 12.85 -13.25 -3.33
CA LEU A 106 12.14 -14.13 -4.26
C LEU A 106 10.67 -14.31 -3.87
N VAL A 107 10.38 -14.43 -2.58
CA VAL A 107 9.01 -14.56 -2.09
C VAL A 107 8.22 -13.29 -2.38
N PHE A 108 8.80 -12.12 -2.09
CA PHE A 108 8.15 -10.84 -2.42
C PHE A 108 8.03 -10.60 -3.93
N PHE A 109 8.96 -11.08 -4.74
CA PHE A 109 8.86 -11.03 -6.19
C PHE A 109 7.69 -11.87 -6.70
N CYS A 110 7.54 -13.09 -6.17
CA CYS A 110 6.39 -13.93 -6.46
C CYS A 110 5.08 -13.25 -6.05
N LEU A 111 4.99 -12.71 -4.83
CA LEU A 111 3.80 -11.96 -4.38
C LEU A 111 3.48 -10.78 -5.30
N TRP A 112 4.48 -10.01 -5.69
CA TRP A 112 4.34 -8.89 -6.62
C TRP A 112 3.85 -9.35 -8.00
N ALA A 113 4.43 -10.40 -8.56
CA ALA A 113 4.05 -10.94 -9.88
C ALA A 113 2.62 -11.52 -9.88
N LEU A 114 2.23 -12.22 -8.80
CA LEU A 114 0.87 -12.72 -8.61
C LEU A 114 -0.13 -11.55 -8.56
N TYR A 115 0.17 -10.49 -7.80
CA TYR A 115 -0.72 -9.34 -7.69
C TYR A 115 -0.81 -8.52 -8.98
N LEU A 116 0.32 -8.34 -9.68
CA LEU A 116 0.38 -7.69 -10.99
C LEU A 116 -0.53 -8.42 -11.99
N SER A 117 -0.47 -9.76 -11.99
CA SER A 117 -1.29 -10.59 -12.88
C SER A 117 -2.78 -10.34 -12.70
N LEU A 118 -3.23 -10.23 -11.45
CA LEU A 118 -4.61 -9.90 -11.13
C LEU A 118 -4.95 -8.47 -11.57
N CYS A 119 -4.07 -7.50 -11.33
CA CYS A 119 -4.28 -6.09 -11.71
C CYS A 119 -4.39 -5.87 -13.22
N GLN A 120 -3.73 -6.70 -14.05
CA GLN A 120 -3.86 -6.61 -15.51
C GLN A 120 -5.23 -7.02 -16.00
N VAL A 121 -5.84 -8.01 -15.35
CA VAL A 121 -7.09 -8.63 -15.82
C VAL A 121 -8.32 -8.12 -15.04
N GLY A 122 -8.09 -7.47 -13.90
CA GLY A 122 -9.13 -7.03 -12.97
C GLY A 122 -9.95 -5.79 -13.35
N GLN A 123 -9.82 -5.29 -14.58
CA GLN A 123 -10.67 -4.22 -15.15
C GLN A 123 -10.87 -3.02 -14.21
N ASP A 124 -12.09 -2.48 -14.10
CA ASP A 124 -12.39 -1.28 -13.31
C ASP A 124 -12.22 -1.49 -11.81
N PHE A 125 -12.44 -2.71 -11.31
CA PHE A 125 -12.37 -3.03 -9.89
C PHE A 125 -10.92 -3.19 -9.38
N LEU A 126 -9.88 -3.15 -10.21
CA LEU A 126 -8.45 -3.24 -9.82
C LEU A 126 -7.61 -2.06 -10.37
N ARG A 127 -8.25 -0.92 -10.63
CA ARG A 127 -7.62 0.32 -11.11
C ARG A 127 -7.52 1.41 -10.04
N PHE A 128 -7.73 1.06 -8.77
CA PHE A 128 -7.69 2.03 -7.69
C PHE A 128 -6.25 2.44 -7.33
N GLN A 129 -6.08 3.63 -6.73
CA GLN A 129 -4.76 4.18 -6.39
C GLN A 129 -3.96 3.29 -5.42
N TRP A 130 -4.62 2.59 -4.51
CA TRP A 130 -3.95 1.67 -3.58
C TRP A 130 -3.45 0.39 -4.24
N ASP A 131 -4.08 -0.07 -5.32
CA ASP A 131 -3.60 -1.23 -6.08
C ASP A 131 -2.29 -0.87 -6.79
N SER A 132 -2.22 0.34 -7.38
CA SER A 132 -0.99 0.89 -7.97
C SER A 132 0.10 1.12 -6.91
N LEU A 133 -0.25 1.67 -5.74
CA LEU A 133 0.70 1.86 -4.64
C LEU A 133 1.26 0.53 -4.13
N LEU A 134 0.43 -0.51 -4.02
CA LEU A 134 0.87 -1.85 -3.61
C LEU A 134 1.87 -2.44 -4.61
N LEU A 135 1.70 -2.22 -5.91
CA LEU A 135 2.65 -2.67 -6.92
C LEU A 135 3.98 -1.91 -6.83
N GLU A 136 3.96 -0.58 -6.64
CA GLU A 136 5.18 0.21 -6.45
C GLU A 136 5.92 -0.18 -5.16
N ALA A 137 5.21 -0.18 -4.02
CA ALA A 137 5.77 -0.54 -2.73
C ALA A 137 6.21 -2.01 -2.70
N GLY A 138 5.46 -2.88 -3.36
CA GLY A 138 5.75 -4.30 -3.56
C GLY A 138 7.06 -4.52 -4.29
N PHE A 139 7.27 -3.84 -5.42
CA PHE A 139 8.52 -3.89 -6.16
C PHE A 139 9.70 -3.37 -5.32
N LEU A 140 9.53 -2.27 -4.59
CA LEU A 140 10.56 -1.79 -3.66
C LEU A 140 10.85 -2.80 -2.55
N THR A 141 9.86 -3.56 -2.11
CA THR A 141 10.02 -4.61 -1.09
C THR A 141 10.91 -5.75 -1.58
N VAL A 142 10.83 -6.10 -2.87
CA VAL A 142 11.75 -7.06 -3.50
C VAL A 142 13.20 -6.60 -3.34
N LEU A 143 13.48 -5.31 -3.53
CA LEU A 143 14.81 -4.73 -3.39
C LEU A 143 15.28 -4.63 -1.93
N VAL A 144 14.35 -4.39 -1.00
CA VAL A 144 14.64 -4.29 0.44
C VAL A 144 14.90 -5.67 1.05
N ALA A 145 14.23 -6.72 0.57
CA ALA A 145 14.30 -8.05 1.16
C ALA A 145 15.66 -8.74 0.92
N PRO A 146 16.14 -9.56 1.87
CA PRO A 146 17.34 -10.37 1.69
C PRO A 146 17.18 -11.39 0.55
N LEU A 147 18.30 -11.75 -0.09
CA LEU A 147 18.41 -12.82 -1.08
C LEU A 147 19.09 -14.06 -0.46
N ASN A 148 18.44 -14.65 0.55
CA ASN A 148 18.95 -15.79 1.30
C ASN A 148 18.68 -17.13 0.60
N LEU A 149 17.54 -17.26 -0.08
CA LEU A 149 17.11 -18.52 -0.73
C LEU A 149 18.08 -19.01 -1.81
N LEU A 150 18.69 -18.09 -2.57
CA LEU A 150 19.64 -18.43 -3.63
C LEU A 150 21.08 -18.62 -3.15
N ARG A 151 21.36 -18.48 -1.83
CA ARG A 151 22.70 -18.60 -1.21
C ARG A 151 23.84 -17.87 -1.97
N CYS A 152 23.51 -16.84 -2.75
CA CYS A 152 24.47 -16.15 -3.58
C CYS A 152 25.04 -14.96 -2.80
N ALA A 153 26.16 -15.21 -2.12
CA ALA A 153 27.02 -14.26 -1.41
C ALA A 153 26.42 -13.48 -0.23
N THR A 154 27.32 -13.12 0.69
CA THR A 154 27.11 -12.20 1.83
C THR A 154 26.95 -10.76 1.34
N PHE A 155 25.95 -10.49 0.48
CA PHE A 155 25.65 -9.13 0.07
C PHE A 155 25.30 -8.29 1.31
N ARG A 156 26.13 -7.27 1.57
CA ARG A 156 25.80 -6.24 2.57
C ARG A 156 24.58 -5.50 2.05
N HIS A 157 23.46 -5.66 2.73
CA HIS A 157 22.21 -5.01 2.39
C HIS A 157 22.43 -3.49 2.30
N HIS A 158 22.15 -2.90 1.14
CA HIS A 158 22.26 -1.45 0.93
C HIS A 158 20.95 -0.78 1.37
N ASP A 159 20.62 -0.97 2.65
CA ASP A 159 19.37 -0.49 3.25
C ASP A 159 19.22 1.03 3.06
N ALA A 160 20.32 1.78 2.96
CA ALA A 160 20.27 3.23 2.78
C ALA A 160 19.58 3.64 1.47
N VAL A 161 19.94 3.00 0.35
CA VAL A 161 19.37 3.30 -0.98
C VAL A 161 17.93 2.80 -1.06
N THR A 162 17.65 1.58 -0.61
CA THR A 162 16.31 1.00 -0.69
C THR A 162 15.31 1.72 0.22
N PHE A 163 15.74 2.12 1.42
CA PHE A 163 14.91 2.96 2.29
C PHE A 163 14.79 4.40 1.77
N TRP A 164 15.77 4.93 1.06
CA TRP A 164 15.64 6.22 0.38
C TRP A 164 14.53 6.15 -0.69
N LEU A 165 14.47 5.08 -1.48
CA LEU A 165 13.40 4.86 -2.46
C LEU A 165 12.02 4.72 -1.80
N ALA A 166 11.94 4.04 -0.65
CA ALA A 166 10.70 3.97 0.13
C ALA A 166 10.26 5.35 0.66
N ARG A 167 11.21 6.17 1.16
CA ARG A 167 10.92 7.57 1.55
C ARG A 167 10.46 8.41 0.37
N TRP A 168 11.06 8.19 -0.80
CA TRP A 168 10.67 8.87 -2.03
C TRP A 168 9.26 8.50 -2.48
N LEU A 169 8.87 7.23 -2.37
CA LEU A 169 7.50 6.82 -2.64
C LEU A 169 6.52 7.45 -1.62
N LEU A 170 6.85 7.44 -0.33
CA LEU A 170 6.05 8.10 0.71
C LEU A 170 5.91 9.61 0.46
N PHE A 171 7.01 10.27 0.07
CA PHE A 171 7.03 11.67 -0.32
C PHE A 171 6.10 11.90 -1.51
N ARG A 172 6.22 11.12 -2.60
CA ARG A 172 5.34 11.20 -3.78
C ARG A 172 3.87 11.06 -3.43
N LEU A 173 3.54 10.08 -2.58
CA LEU A 173 2.17 9.83 -2.13
C LEU A 173 1.59 11.05 -1.39
N THR A 174 2.32 11.54 -0.38
CA THR A 174 1.83 12.59 0.53
C THR A 174 1.91 13.98 -0.08
N PHE A 175 3.09 14.36 -0.60
CA PHE A 175 3.30 15.64 -1.28
C PHE A 175 2.46 15.76 -2.54
N GLY A 176 2.41 14.69 -3.33
CA GLY A 176 1.62 14.65 -4.56
C GLY A 176 0.13 14.87 -4.31
N SER A 177 -0.43 14.20 -3.31
CA SER A 177 -1.83 14.38 -2.91
C SER A 177 -2.10 15.80 -2.40
N GLY A 178 -1.21 16.35 -1.55
CA GLY A 178 -1.34 17.71 -1.02
C GLY A 178 -1.30 18.79 -2.11
N VAL A 179 -0.35 18.69 -3.03
CA VAL A 179 -0.25 19.63 -4.16
C VAL A 179 -1.46 19.51 -5.09
N ALA A 180 -1.91 18.28 -5.38
CA ALA A 180 -3.07 18.05 -6.24
C ALA A 180 -4.36 18.68 -5.68
N LYS A 181 -4.53 18.78 -4.36
CA LYS A 181 -5.67 19.45 -3.71
C LYS A 181 -5.75 20.94 -4.04
N LEU A 182 -4.62 21.65 -4.03
CA LEU A 182 -4.58 23.07 -4.39
C LEU A 182 -4.56 23.29 -5.91
N ALA A 183 -3.86 22.43 -6.65
CA ALA A 183 -3.75 22.46 -8.11
C ALA A 183 -5.06 22.10 -8.82
N SER A 184 -6.01 21.43 -8.15
CA SER A 184 -7.31 21.10 -8.74
C SER A 184 -8.23 22.30 -8.96
N HIS A 185 -7.88 23.46 -8.40
CA HIS A 185 -8.68 24.69 -8.35
C HIS A 185 -10.04 24.52 -7.67
N CYS A 186 -10.20 23.51 -6.81
CA CYS A 186 -11.44 23.27 -6.08
C CYS A 186 -11.71 24.40 -5.06
N PRO A 187 -12.90 25.04 -5.09
CA PRO A 187 -13.23 26.12 -4.16
C PRO A 187 -13.16 25.71 -2.69
N SER A 188 -13.47 24.47 -2.33
CA SER A 188 -13.47 24.01 -0.93
C SER A 188 -12.07 23.94 -0.33
N TRP A 189 -11.04 23.59 -1.13
CA TRP A 189 -9.65 23.60 -0.67
C TRP A 189 -9.14 25.03 -0.48
N TRP A 190 -9.46 25.94 -1.41
CA TRP A 190 -9.08 27.35 -1.33
C TRP A 190 -9.89 28.12 -0.27
N GLY A 191 -11.15 27.74 -0.04
CA GLY A 191 -12.00 28.29 1.01
C GLY A 191 -11.77 27.68 2.41
N LEU A 192 -10.85 26.70 2.51
CA LEU A 192 -10.53 25.95 3.73
C LEU A 192 -11.71 25.16 4.32
N THR A 193 -12.78 24.91 3.56
CA THR A 193 -13.96 24.15 3.99
C THR A 193 -13.94 22.69 3.54
N ALA A 194 -12.83 22.21 2.97
CA ALA A 194 -12.75 20.85 2.44
C ALA A 194 -13.01 19.78 3.51
N VAL A 195 -12.43 19.91 4.71
CA VAL A 195 -12.67 18.95 5.79
C VAL A 195 -14.13 18.92 6.26
N ASN A 196 -14.88 20.02 6.09
CA ASN A 196 -16.33 20.05 6.34
C ASN A 196 -17.14 19.16 5.40
N HIS A 197 -16.55 18.68 4.30
CA HIS A 197 -17.25 17.78 3.37
C HIS A 197 -16.53 16.44 3.19
N MET A 198 -15.26 16.36 3.60
CA MET A 198 -14.40 15.19 3.39
C MET A 198 -14.99 13.92 3.97
N PHE A 199 -15.51 14.01 5.18
CA PHE A 199 -16.06 12.86 5.90
C PHE A 199 -17.37 12.33 5.30
N GLU A 200 -18.21 13.21 4.75
CA GLU A 200 -19.43 12.82 4.05
C GLU A 200 -19.11 12.26 2.64
N ALA A 201 -18.10 12.83 1.98
CA ALA A 201 -17.68 12.46 0.64
C ALA A 201 -16.88 11.14 0.55
N GLN A 202 -16.33 10.65 1.65
CA GLN A 202 -15.56 9.39 1.71
C GLN A 202 -16.38 8.21 1.19
N GLY A 203 -15.87 7.41 0.25
CA GLY A 203 -16.63 6.29 -0.31
C GLY A 203 -17.20 5.33 0.74
N ILE A 204 -16.42 5.04 1.79
CA ILE A 204 -16.84 4.25 2.94
C ILE A 204 -16.47 5.05 4.20
N PRO A 205 -17.39 5.83 4.78
CA PRO A 205 -17.10 6.64 5.94
C PRO A 205 -16.87 5.77 7.19
N LEU A 206 -16.08 6.29 8.12
CA LEU A 206 -15.86 5.65 9.43
C LEU A 206 -16.91 6.15 10.44
N PRO A 207 -17.23 5.38 11.50
CA PRO A 207 -18.15 5.84 12.53
C PRO A 207 -17.75 7.18 13.14
N TRP A 208 -16.44 7.42 13.32
CA TRP A 208 -15.94 8.67 13.90
C TRP A 208 -15.92 9.86 12.94
N SER A 209 -16.08 9.61 11.63
CA SER A 209 -16.27 10.66 10.63
C SER A 209 -17.48 11.53 11.00
N TRP A 210 -18.55 10.92 11.53
CA TRP A 210 -19.74 11.65 12.01
C TRP A 210 -19.42 12.57 13.20
N PHE A 211 -18.66 12.09 14.20
CA PHE A 211 -18.30 12.92 15.37
C PHE A 211 -17.45 14.14 14.97
N ILE A 212 -16.53 13.97 14.03
CA ILE A 212 -15.69 15.08 13.56
C ILE A 212 -16.56 16.10 12.82
N GLN A 213 -17.53 15.64 12.03
CA GLN A 213 -18.44 16.50 11.28
C GLN A 213 -19.33 17.39 12.17
N GLN A 214 -19.59 16.98 13.42
CA GLN A 214 -20.32 17.79 14.40
C GLN A 214 -19.47 18.89 15.05
N LEU A 215 -18.17 18.97 14.75
CA LEU A 215 -17.30 20.01 15.31
C LEU A 215 -17.59 21.39 14.69
N PRO A 216 -17.35 22.49 15.42
CA PRO A 216 -17.57 23.84 14.91
C PRO A 216 -16.78 24.12 13.63
N ASP A 217 -17.35 24.92 12.73
CA ASP A 217 -16.76 25.24 11.42
C ASP A 217 -15.32 25.77 11.50
N TRP A 218 -15.01 26.59 12.50
CA TRP A 218 -13.65 27.14 12.68
C TRP A 218 -12.62 26.03 12.94
N TYR A 219 -13.00 24.96 13.64
CA TYR A 219 -12.15 23.83 13.94
C TYR A 219 -11.92 22.97 12.69
N LEU A 220 -12.97 22.75 11.89
CA LEU A 220 -12.87 22.04 10.62
C LEU A 220 -12.03 22.80 9.59
N LYS A 221 -12.16 24.14 9.54
CA LYS A 221 -11.30 24.99 8.72
C LYS A 221 -9.83 24.91 9.12
N LEU A 222 -9.56 24.94 10.43
CA LEU A 222 -8.22 24.70 10.95
C LEU A 222 -7.71 23.29 10.62
N GLY A 223 -8.58 22.29 10.66
CA GLY A 223 -8.30 20.92 10.23
C GLY A 223 -7.87 20.86 8.75
N THR A 224 -8.53 21.61 7.87
CA THR A 224 -8.15 21.71 6.45
C THR A 224 -6.74 22.29 6.30
N VAL A 225 -6.41 23.35 7.06
CA VAL A 225 -5.06 23.92 7.09
C VAL A 225 -4.05 22.89 7.59
N GLY A 226 -4.36 22.19 8.69
CA GLY A 226 -3.51 21.14 9.26
C GLY A 226 -3.24 20.00 8.27
N LEU A 227 -4.24 19.57 7.51
CA LEU A 227 -4.11 18.55 6.48
C LEU A 227 -3.20 19.02 5.34
N LEU A 228 -3.42 20.23 4.82
CA LEU A 228 -2.57 20.82 3.77
C LEU A 228 -1.12 20.99 4.23
N VAL A 229 -0.89 21.46 5.45
CA VAL A 229 0.46 21.61 6.03
C VAL A 229 1.12 20.23 6.19
N THR A 230 0.37 19.24 6.64
CA THR A 230 0.90 17.88 6.81
C THR A 230 1.22 17.21 5.48
N GLU A 231 0.46 17.48 4.44
CA GLU A 231 0.69 16.89 3.12
C GLU A 231 1.70 17.67 2.27
N ILE A 232 1.93 18.97 2.52
CA ILE A 232 2.84 19.79 1.69
C ILE A 232 4.14 20.15 2.42
N ALA A 233 4.06 20.59 3.68
CA ALA A 233 5.21 21.12 4.42
C ALA A 233 5.98 20.05 5.21
N VAL A 234 5.31 18.98 5.66
CA VAL A 234 5.95 17.88 6.40
C VAL A 234 6.75 16.92 5.52
N PRO A 235 6.35 16.55 4.28
CA PRO A 235 7.09 15.57 3.49
C PRO A 235 8.58 15.89 3.23
N PRO A 236 9.00 17.15 3.03
CA PRO A 236 10.42 17.50 2.98
C PRO A 236 11.22 17.03 4.21
N LEU A 237 10.59 16.92 5.38
CA LEU A 237 11.23 16.45 6.62
C LEU A 237 11.60 14.96 6.56
N TYR A 238 11.04 14.17 5.63
CA TYR A 238 11.38 12.76 5.45
C TYR A 238 12.86 12.57 5.09
N PHE A 239 13.45 13.55 4.38
CA PHE A 239 14.84 13.57 3.97
C PHE A 239 15.76 14.33 4.95
N ALA A 240 15.20 14.84 6.05
CA ALA A 240 15.99 15.60 7.02
C ALA A 240 17.09 14.73 7.65
N PRO A 241 18.35 15.20 7.73
CA PRO A 241 19.43 14.46 8.37
C PRO A 241 19.26 14.37 9.90
N ILE A 242 18.34 15.15 10.47
CA ILE A 242 18.08 15.21 11.91
C ILE A 242 17.01 14.19 12.28
N ARG A 243 17.40 13.21 13.11
CA ARG A 243 16.52 12.12 13.58
C ARG A 243 15.18 12.61 14.15
N SER A 244 15.20 13.64 15.01
CA SER A 244 13.99 14.12 15.68
C SER A 244 12.94 14.66 14.70
N LEU A 245 13.37 15.29 13.60
CA LEU A 245 12.45 15.77 12.55
C LEU A 245 11.80 14.60 11.81
N ARG A 246 12.58 13.56 11.46
CA ARG A 246 12.03 12.35 10.83
C ARG A 246 11.04 11.61 11.73
N LEU A 247 11.34 11.52 13.04
CA LEU A 247 10.43 10.91 14.01
C LEU A 247 9.14 11.72 14.19
N ALA A 248 9.23 13.05 14.22
CA ALA A 248 8.03 13.89 14.27
C ALA A 248 7.17 13.70 13.02
N ALA A 249 7.79 13.69 11.83
CA ALA A 249 7.12 13.42 10.57
C ALA A 249 6.46 12.03 10.53
N PHE A 250 7.12 11.01 11.10
CA PHE A 250 6.55 9.67 11.30
C PHE A 250 5.26 9.72 12.12
N TYR A 251 5.27 10.32 13.32
CA TYR A 251 4.07 10.34 14.18
C TYR A 251 2.93 11.17 13.59
N ILE A 252 3.26 12.27 12.90
CA ILE A 252 2.27 13.07 12.18
C ILE A 252 1.59 12.21 11.09
N GLN A 253 2.35 11.43 10.33
CA GLN A 253 1.78 10.53 9.32
C GLN A 253 0.96 9.38 9.91
N VAL A 254 1.38 8.81 11.05
CA VAL A 254 0.58 7.81 11.77
C VAL A 254 -0.78 8.40 12.19
N CYS A 255 -0.82 9.67 12.62
CA CYS A 255 -2.07 10.33 12.98
C CYS A 255 -3.00 10.50 11.77
N LEU A 256 -2.47 10.80 10.59
CA LEU A 256 -3.27 10.96 9.37
C LEU A 256 -4.01 9.69 8.95
N MET A 257 -3.50 8.51 9.30
CA MET A 257 -4.12 7.23 8.92
C MET A 257 -5.52 7.02 9.50
N PHE A 258 -5.85 7.69 10.60
CA PHE A 258 -7.15 7.54 11.25
C PHE A 258 -8.24 8.43 10.63
N LEU A 259 -7.90 9.28 9.65
CA LEU A 259 -8.86 10.21 9.05
C LEU A 259 -9.83 9.57 8.05
N GLY A 260 -9.55 8.38 7.52
CA GLY A 260 -10.44 7.79 6.52
C GLY A 260 -10.20 6.30 6.25
N ASN A 261 -11.24 5.62 5.79
CA ASN A 261 -11.18 4.22 5.40
C ASN A 261 -10.98 4.11 3.88
N TYR A 262 -9.72 3.99 3.49
CA TYR A 262 -9.29 3.79 2.10
C TYR A 262 -8.75 2.36 1.90
N GLY A 263 -9.43 1.37 2.50
CA GLY A 263 -9.01 -0.03 2.52
C GLY A 263 -7.65 -0.24 3.16
N PHE A 264 -6.72 -0.82 2.39
CA PHE A 264 -5.35 -1.08 2.84
C PHE A 264 -4.37 0.07 2.54
N LEU A 265 -4.82 1.19 1.96
CA LEU A 265 -3.98 2.37 1.71
C LEU A 265 -3.35 2.96 2.99
N PRO A 266 -4.08 3.14 4.11
CA PRO A 266 -3.47 3.65 5.33
C PRO A 266 -2.38 2.71 5.86
N LEU A 267 -2.58 1.39 5.75
CA LEU A 267 -1.58 0.39 6.13
C LEU A 267 -0.33 0.44 5.25
N LEU A 268 -0.48 0.66 3.94
CA LEU A 268 0.64 0.89 3.02
C LEU A 268 1.43 2.14 3.39
N SER A 269 0.73 3.25 3.67
CA SER A 269 1.36 4.49 4.14
C SER A 269 2.15 4.24 5.43
N LEU A 270 1.57 3.51 6.40
CA LEU A 270 2.27 3.11 7.63
C LEU A 270 3.53 2.31 7.35
N ALA A 271 3.43 1.28 6.49
CA ALA A 271 4.57 0.46 6.13
C ALA A 271 5.70 1.32 5.56
N LEU A 272 5.38 2.24 4.64
CA LEU A 272 6.36 3.16 4.06
C LEU A 272 6.95 4.12 5.11
N THR A 273 6.20 4.52 6.15
CA THR A 273 6.72 5.40 7.22
C THR A 273 7.78 4.73 8.09
N PHE A 274 7.88 3.38 8.11
CA PHE A 274 9.02 2.71 8.75
C PHE A 274 10.34 3.13 8.12
N SER A 275 10.34 3.62 6.88
CA SER A 275 11.55 4.16 6.27
C SER A 275 12.13 5.38 7.01
N LEU A 276 11.34 6.04 7.86
CA LEU A 276 11.73 7.19 8.68
C LEU A 276 12.33 6.79 10.04
N LEU A 277 12.16 5.54 10.47
CA LEU A 277 12.63 5.03 11.76
C LEU A 277 14.04 4.46 11.68
N ASP A 278 14.73 4.41 12.82
CA ASP A 278 15.99 3.68 12.99
C ASP A 278 15.82 2.56 14.04
N ASP A 279 16.69 1.54 14.02
CA ASP A 279 16.64 0.38 14.93
C ASP A 279 16.62 0.75 16.42
N ASP A 280 17.27 1.86 16.81
CA ASP A 280 17.26 2.37 18.19
C ASP A 280 15.84 2.75 18.65
N HIS A 281 14.99 3.23 17.73
CA HIS A 281 13.61 3.60 18.06
C HIS A 281 12.74 2.38 18.30
N ILE A 282 12.87 1.37 17.42
CA ILE A 282 12.06 0.16 17.50
C ILE A 282 12.52 -0.71 18.67
N SER A 283 13.83 -0.77 18.96
CA SER A 283 14.34 -1.46 20.16
C SER A 283 13.87 -0.81 21.46
N TYR A 284 13.69 0.51 21.48
CA TYR A 284 13.05 1.21 22.60
C TYR A 284 11.58 0.79 22.76
N TRP A 285 10.80 0.73 21.67
CA TRP A 285 9.42 0.22 21.72
C TRP A 285 9.31 -1.22 22.21
N LEU A 286 10.27 -2.07 21.83
CA LEU A 286 10.34 -3.46 22.28
C LEU A 286 10.88 -3.62 23.72
N GLY A 287 11.13 -2.53 24.46
CA GLY A 287 11.66 -2.58 25.83
C GLY A 287 13.12 -2.99 25.94
N HIS A 288 13.83 -3.16 24.82
CA HIS A 288 15.24 -3.57 24.76
C HIS A 288 16.16 -2.34 24.71
N GLY A 289 15.97 -1.40 25.64
CA GLY A 289 16.71 -0.15 25.69
C GLY A 289 18.21 -0.36 25.85
N LYS A 290 19.00 -0.16 24.78
CA LYS A 290 20.45 -0.04 24.90
C LYS A 290 20.80 1.32 25.53
N LYS A 291 21.83 1.35 26.38
CA LYS A 291 22.40 2.62 26.89
C LYS A 291 22.75 3.51 25.69
N LYS A 292 22.11 4.68 25.59
CA LYS A 292 22.35 5.67 24.53
C LYS A 292 23.84 5.97 24.45
N ARG A 293 24.39 6.04 23.23
CA ARG A 293 25.65 6.75 22.99
C ARG A 293 25.37 8.21 23.39
N THR A 294 25.97 8.66 24.49
CA THR A 294 25.73 9.99 25.05
C THR A 294 26.18 11.02 24.01
N LYS A 295 25.23 11.68 23.33
CA LYS A 295 25.54 12.90 22.58
C LYS A 295 26.14 13.90 23.56
N THR A 296 27.12 14.67 23.11
CA THR A 296 27.60 15.77 23.94
C THR A 296 26.45 16.76 24.16
N TRP A 297 26.36 17.32 25.37
CA TRP A 297 25.37 18.34 25.74
C TRP A 297 25.15 19.43 24.65
N PRO A 298 26.21 20.02 24.04
CA PRO A 298 26.05 21.01 22.98
C PRO A 298 25.39 20.46 21.70
N GLN A 299 25.67 19.21 21.29
CA GLN A 299 25.04 18.61 20.11
C GLN A 299 23.54 18.37 20.32
N THR A 300 23.14 18.05 21.56
CA THR A 300 21.73 17.84 21.91
C THR A 300 20.96 19.15 21.86
N ILE A 301 21.52 20.21 22.45
CA ILE A 301 20.94 21.57 22.41
C ILE A 301 20.86 22.07 20.97
N MET A 302 21.93 21.95 20.18
CA MET A 302 21.91 22.36 18.78
C MET A 302 20.81 21.62 18.01
N SER A 303 20.70 20.29 18.16
CA SER A 303 19.64 19.52 17.50
C SER A 303 18.24 19.94 17.93
N LEU A 304 18.05 20.30 19.20
CA LEU A 304 16.78 20.81 19.71
C LEU A 304 16.45 22.19 19.12
N LEU A 305 17.43 23.10 19.09
CA LEU A 305 17.27 24.43 18.50
C LEU A 305 16.90 24.35 17.02
N VAL A 306 17.53 23.46 16.24
CA VAL A 306 17.16 23.28 14.83
C VAL A 306 15.74 22.71 14.70
N VAL A 307 15.36 21.75 15.54
CA VAL A 307 14.00 21.21 15.54
C VAL A 307 12.98 22.31 15.83
N LEU A 308 13.21 23.09 16.89
CA LEU A 308 12.36 24.22 17.26
C LEU A 308 12.32 25.29 16.16
N ALA A 309 13.45 25.59 15.52
CA ALA A 309 13.52 26.53 14.42
C ALA A 309 12.71 26.06 13.21
N VAL A 310 12.83 24.78 12.82
CA VAL A 310 12.06 24.21 11.70
C VAL A 310 10.56 24.24 12.00
N PHE A 311 10.13 23.83 13.19
CA PHE A 311 8.71 23.91 13.57
C PHE A 311 8.24 25.36 13.69
N ALA A 312 9.06 26.27 14.19
CA ALA A 312 8.75 27.70 14.22
C ALA A 312 8.58 28.27 12.80
N VAL A 313 9.41 27.88 11.85
CA VAL A 313 9.27 28.27 10.43
C VAL A 313 7.99 27.70 9.83
N ILE A 314 7.66 26.43 10.10
CA ILE A 314 6.41 25.82 9.62
C ILE A 314 5.21 26.56 10.22
N ILE A 315 5.18 26.76 11.54
CA ILE A 315 4.08 27.45 12.25
C ILE A 315 3.95 28.90 11.78
N TYR A 316 5.05 29.64 11.69
CA TYR A 316 5.06 31.02 11.18
C TYR A 316 4.60 31.07 9.73
N GLY A 317 5.10 30.16 8.89
CA GLY A 317 4.67 30.00 7.50
C GLY A 317 3.18 29.70 7.39
N THR A 318 2.64 28.81 8.23
CA THR A 318 1.20 28.53 8.29
C THR A 318 0.41 29.77 8.68
N LYS A 319 0.85 30.50 9.72
CA LYS A 319 0.20 31.76 10.14
C LYS A 319 0.15 32.77 8.99
N VAL A 320 1.25 32.93 8.25
CA VAL A 320 1.36 33.89 7.14
C VAL A 320 0.55 33.43 5.92
N LEU A 321 0.68 32.18 5.50
CA LEU A 321 0.03 31.64 4.30
C LEU A 321 -1.48 31.46 4.46
N PHE A 322 -1.94 31.18 5.68
CA PHE A 322 -3.36 30.94 5.99
C PHE A 322 -3.99 31.99 6.92
N THR A 323 -3.35 33.15 7.09
CA THR A 323 -3.83 34.29 7.92
C THR A 323 -4.62 33.84 9.15
N LEU A 324 -3.92 33.17 10.06
CA LEU A 324 -4.53 32.67 11.30
C LEU A 324 -4.67 33.81 12.31
N GLU A 325 -5.90 34.23 12.59
CA GLU A 325 -6.22 35.22 13.62
C GLU A 325 -6.97 34.55 14.76
N ILE A 326 -6.55 34.84 15.99
CA ILE A 326 -7.15 34.28 17.20
C ILE A 326 -8.08 35.34 17.77
N ASP A 327 -9.37 35.03 17.80
CA ASP A 327 -10.37 35.80 18.52
C ASP A 327 -10.48 35.25 19.95
N TRP A 328 -9.88 35.96 20.91
CA TRP A 328 -9.86 35.56 22.31
C TRP A 328 -11.22 35.65 22.99
N ASP A 329 -12.09 36.55 22.52
CA ASP A 329 -13.41 36.79 23.12
C ASP A 329 -14.38 35.69 22.68
N ALA A 330 -14.38 35.35 21.39
CA ALA A 330 -15.19 34.26 20.87
C ALA A 330 -14.56 32.87 21.07
N ARG A 331 -13.29 32.79 21.49
CA ARG A 331 -12.48 31.55 21.52
C ARG A 331 -12.49 30.82 20.17
N THR A 332 -12.42 31.57 19.08
CA THR A 332 -12.42 31.03 17.71
C THR A 332 -11.13 31.37 16.97
N ILE A 333 -10.79 30.58 15.96
CA ILE A 333 -9.66 30.83 15.08
C ILE A 333 -10.20 31.07 13.68
N THR A 334 -9.96 32.26 13.13
CA THR A 334 -10.29 32.54 11.73
C THR A 334 -9.09 32.17 10.87
N SER A 335 -9.37 31.52 9.74
CA SER A 335 -8.33 31.08 8.79
C SER A 335 -8.78 31.41 7.37
N LYS A 336 -7.89 32.02 6.58
CA LYS A 336 -8.13 32.38 5.17
C LYS A 336 -6.86 32.20 4.35
N THR A 337 -6.97 31.74 3.11
CA THR A 337 -5.80 31.65 2.22
C THR A 337 -5.29 33.04 1.84
N ALA A 338 -4.03 33.34 2.16
CA ALA A 338 -3.41 34.65 1.93
C ALA A 338 -2.69 34.77 0.57
N PHE A 339 -2.64 33.68 -0.21
CA PHE A 339 -1.97 33.61 -1.51
C PHE A 339 -2.97 33.29 -2.62
N THR A 340 -2.62 33.64 -3.86
CA THR A 340 -3.47 33.41 -5.04
C THR A 340 -3.09 32.11 -5.77
N GLN A 341 -4.01 31.62 -6.60
CA GLN A 341 -3.79 30.45 -7.46
C GLN A 341 -2.57 30.63 -8.39
N GLN A 342 -2.39 31.84 -8.93
CA GLN A 342 -1.25 32.17 -9.79
C GLN A 342 0.07 32.16 -9.00
N GLN A 343 0.09 32.71 -7.79
CA GLN A 343 1.26 32.68 -6.91
C GLN A 343 1.65 31.24 -6.55
N PHE A 344 0.66 30.39 -6.25
CA PHE A 344 0.90 28.97 -6.00
C PHE A 344 1.48 28.25 -7.22
N GLY A 345 0.90 28.45 -8.41
CA GLY A 345 1.43 27.87 -9.65
C GLY A 345 2.85 28.33 -9.96
N ASN A 346 3.19 29.59 -9.71
CA ASN A 346 4.55 30.11 -9.88
C ASN A 346 5.53 29.53 -8.85
N LEU A 347 5.11 29.39 -7.59
CA LEU A 347 5.89 28.72 -6.55
C LEU A 347 6.17 27.26 -6.94
N LEU A 348 5.17 26.53 -7.42
CA LEU A 348 5.33 25.15 -7.85
C LEU A 348 6.33 25.05 -8.99
N LYS A 349 6.27 25.93 -9.99
CA LYS A 349 7.26 26.00 -11.08
C LYS A 349 8.67 26.27 -10.56
N LEU A 350 8.81 27.18 -9.61
CA LEU A 350 10.10 27.54 -9.01
C LEU A 350 10.69 26.38 -8.20
N VAL A 351 9.87 25.63 -7.46
CA VAL A 351 10.30 24.58 -6.53
C VAL A 351 10.48 23.22 -7.21
N THR A 352 9.71 22.91 -8.26
CA THR A 352 9.73 21.59 -8.90
C THR A 352 11.09 21.24 -9.49
N GLY A 353 11.72 22.14 -10.27
CA GLY A 353 13.04 21.88 -10.86
C GLY A 353 14.14 21.62 -9.80
N PRO A 354 14.35 22.53 -8.84
CA PRO A 354 15.32 22.34 -7.76
C PRO A 354 15.08 21.09 -6.92
N THR A 355 13.84 20.78 -6.55
CA THR A 355 13.53 19.59 -5.74
C THR A 355 13.85 18.28 -6.47
N ILE A 356 13.64 18.22 -7.79
CA ILE A 356 14.09 17.08 -8.60
C ILE A 356 15.60 16.92 -8.50
N TRP A 357 16.38 17.99 -8.68
CA TRP A 357 17.84 17.93 -8.58
C TRP A 357 18.33 17.60 -7.17
N VAL A 358 17.68 18.11 -6.12
CA VAL A 358 17.98 17.73 -4.74
C VAL A 358 17.70 16.24 -4.52
N GLY A 359 16.59 15.72 -5.05
CA GLY A 359 16.28 14.28 -5.01
C GLY A 359 17.34 13.45 -5.73
N VAL A 360 17.72 13.84 -6.95
CA VAL A 360 18.76 13.17 -7.74
C VAL A 360 20.11 13.20 -7.01
N LEU A 361 20.54 14.37 -6.53
CA LEU A 361 21.79 14.51 -5.79
C LEU A 361 21.79 13.74 -4.47
N SER A 362 20.65 13.70 -3.78
CA SER A 362 20.49 12.91 -2.55
C SER A 362 20.57 11.41 -2.84
N LEU A 363 19.95 10.94 -3.91
CA LEU A 363 20.02 9.53 -4.31
C LEU A 363 21.43 9.17 -4.79
N THR A 364 22.05 9.98 -5.64
CA THR A 364 23.41 9.73 -6.11
C THR A 364 24.39 9.73 -4.96
N TRP A 365 24.20 10.60 -3.96
CA TRP A 365 24.99 10.56 -2.73
C TRP A 365 24.82 9.25 -1.97
N GLU A 366 23.60 8.75 -1.77
CA GLU A 366 23.37 7.47 -1.10
C GLU A 366 23.94 6.28 -1.89
N VAL A 367 23.83 6.32 -3.22
CA VAL A 367 24.39 5.30 -4.12
C VAL A 367 25.92 5.33 -4.07
N VAL A 368 26.53 6.50 -4.18
CA VAL A 368 27.98 6.69 -4.07
C VAL A 368 28.46 6.33 -2.68
N ALA A 369 27.77 6.72 -1.60
CA ALA A 369 28.13 6.35 -0.24
C ALA A 369 28.04 4.84 0.00
N ALA A 370 27.02 4.18 -0.57
CA ALA A 370 26.90 2.72 -0.55
C ALA A 370 28.07 2.07 -1.30
N MET A 371 28.41 2.58 -2.50
CA MET A 371 29.56 2.13 -3.29
C MET A 371 30.91 2.41 -2.61
N LEU A 372 31.07 3.56 -1.96
CA LEU A 372 32.28 3.98 -1.23
C LEU A 372 32.52 3.13 0.03
N GLY A 373 31.44 2.72 0.71
CA GLY A 373 31.49 1.72 1.77
C GLY A 373 32.00 0.34 1.30
N THR A 374 31.82 0.02 0.01
CA THR A 374 32.43 -1.12 -0.69
C THR A 374 33.79 -0.79 -1.30
N PHE A 375 34.08 0.48 -1.63
CA PHE A 375 35.28 0.96 -2.32
C PHE A 375 36.57 0.82 -1.50
N TYR A 376 36.50 0.80 -0.16
CA TYR A 376 37.64 0.38 0.69
C TYR A 376 38.04 -1.09 0.52
N LYS A 377 37.26 -1.89 -0.22
CA LYS A 377 37.56 -3.29 -0.56
C LYS A 377 37.66 -3.55 -2.07
N ILE A 378 37.24 -2.60 -2.91
CA ILE A 378 37.24 -2.69 -4.40
C ILE A 378 38.32 -1.77 -5.01
N LEU A 379 39.30 -1.35 -4.21
CA LEU A 379 40.57 -0.80 -4.73
C LEU A 379 41.54 -1.90 -5.21
N SER A 380 41.05 -3.14 -5.40
CA SER A 380 41.82 -4.22 -6.03
C SER A 380 41.40 -4.56 -7.45
N ASP A 381 40.28 -4.06 -8.00
CA ASP A 381 39.96 -4.36 -9.39
C ASP A 381 39.19 -3.23 -10.09
N TRP A 382 39.57 -3.09 -11.34
CA TRP A 382 39.56 -1.88 -12.16
C TRP A 382 38.17 -1.39 -12.58
N SER A 383 38.15 -0.07 -12.78
CA SER A 383 37.21 0.77 -13.52
C SER A 383 36.42 0.11 -14.66
N TRP A 384 35.17 0.55 -14.84
CA TRP A 384 34.65 1.32 -15.99
C TRP A 384 33.10 1.22 -16.06
N CYS A 385 32.48 2.31 -16.52
CA CYS A 385 31.11 2.46 -17.07
C CYS A 385 29.91 2.66 -16.12
N PHE A 386 29.35 3.88 -16.13
CA PHE A 386 27.95 4.20 -15.79
C PHE A 386 27.31 5.04 -16.89
N PRO A 387 26.11 4.67 -17.38
CA PRO A 387 25.14 5.62 -17.92
C PRO A 387 24.14 6.06 -16.82
N HIS A 388 23.75 7.33 -16.88
CA HIS A 388 22.89 8.01 -15.92
C HIS A 388 21.40 7.69 -16.15
N PRO A 389 20.59 7.38 -15.12
CA PRO A 389 19.13 7.38 -15.23
C PRO A 389 18.55 8.73 -14.77
N GLN A 390 17.92 9.47 -15.69
CA GLN A 390 17.01 10.58 -15.38
C GLN A 390 15.57 10.04 -15.34
N VAL A 391 14.87 10.21 -14.21
CA VAL A 391 13.43 9.90 -14.07
C VAL A 391 12.70 11.15 -13.55
N PRO A 392 11.87 11.83 -14.35
CA PRO A 392 11.17 13.04 -13.95
C PRO A 392 9.74 12.80 -13.44
N TYR A 393 9.45 13.64 -12.46
CA TYR A 393 8.25 13.86 -11.67
C TYR A 393 7.04 14.45 -12.44
N SER A 394 6.86 14.06 -13.70
CA SER A 394 6.17 14.92 -14.68
C SER A 394 4.69 14.58 -14.98
N SER A 395 4.07 13.68 -14.21
CA SER A 395 2.66 13.30 -14.41
C SER A 395 1.64 14.21 -13.71
N MET A 396 2.07 15.29 -13.04
CA MET A 396 1.17 16.12 -12.20
C MET A 396 0.64 17.40 -12.84
N GLU A 397 0.96 17.69 -14.10
CA GLU A 397 0.33 18.82 -14.79
C GLU A 397 0.11 18.51 -16.27
N GLN A 398 -1.16 18.37 -16.64
CA GLN A 398 -1.65 18.25 -18.02
C GLN A 398 -1.23 19.44 -18.92
N VAL A 399 -0.63 20.48 -18.32
CA VAL A 399 -0.17 21.72 -18.97
C VAL A 399 1.34 21.73 -19.30
N TYR A 400 2.15 20.80 -18.77
CA TYR A 400 3.61 20.79 -18.99
C TYR A 400 4.17 19.51 -19.62
N SER A 401 3.31 18.68 -20.21
CA SER A 401 3.72 17.52 -21.03
C SER A 401 4.61 17.88 -22.22
N SER A 402 4.80 19.16 -22.58
CA SER A 402 5.61 19.58 -23.74
C SER A 402 7.11 19.68 -23.46
N LYS A 403 7.56 19.79 -22.19
CA LYS A 403 8.98 20.00 -21.82
C LYS A 403 9.72 18.77 -21.30
N ILE A 404 9.03 17.63 -21.17
CA ILE A 404 9.67 16.38 -20.71
C ILE A 404 10.51 15.82 -21.84
N LEU A 405 11.78 15.48 -21.56
CA LEU A 405 12.68 14.83 -22.52
C LEU A 405 12.02 13.59 -23.14
N PRO A 406 12.14 13.36 -24.46
CA PRO A 406 11.51 12.23 -25.12
C PRO A 406 11.98 10.88 -24.58
N GLU A 407 13.25 10.77 -24.21
CA GLU A 407 13.87 9.57 -23.60
C GLU A 407 13.16 9.16 -22.30
N VAL A 408 12.77 10.15 -21.50
CA VAL A 408 12.02 9.92 -20.27
C VAL A 408 10.64 9.37 -20.56
N ARG A 409 9.95 9.90 -21.58
CA ARG A 409 8.60 9.43 -21.92
C ARG A 409 8.65 7.99 -22.42
N GLN A 410 9.68 7.65 -23.20
CA GLN A 410 9.94 6.27 -23.60
C GLN A 410 10.21 5.38 -22.37
N ALA A 411 11.10 5.78 -21.47
CA ALA A 411 11.39 5.03 -20.24
C ALA A 411 10.14 4.83 -19.38
N TYR A 412 9.30 5.86 -19.22
CA TYR A 412 8.02 5.76 -18.52
C TYR A 412 7.07 4.78 -19.20
N SER A 413 6.92 4.84 -20.53
CA SER A 413 6.03 3.93 -21.28
C SER A 413 6.40 2.45 -21.17
N LEU A 414 7.71 2.14 -20.99
CA LEU A 414 8.19 0.78 -20.78
C LEU A 414 7.79 0.22 -19.41
N VAL A 415 7.64 1.10 -18.42
CA VAL A 415 7.45 0.75 -17.01
C VAL A 415 5.98 0.90 -16.59
N GLU A 416 5.21 1.72 -17.30
CA GLU A 416 3.79 1.98 -17.06
C GLU A 416 2.95 0.69 -17.04
N ARG A 417 3.25 -0.27 -17.93
CA ARG A 417 2.55 -1.57 -17.96
C ARG A 417 2.71 -2.36 -16.66
N TYR A 418 3.83 -2.18 -15.96
CA TYR A 418 4.11 -2.83 -14.68
C TYR A 418 3.63 -2.01 -13.48
N ARG A 419 3.04 -0.83 -13.73
CA ARG A 419 2.60 0.14 -12.72
C ARG A 419 3.68 0.44 -11.65
N LEU A 420 4.96 0.51 -12.05
CA LEU A 420 6.05 0.81 -11.10
C LEU A 420 6.22 2.31 -10.83
N VAL A 421 5.54 3.18 -11.57
CA VAL A 421 5.55 4.64 -11.38
C VAL A 421 4.15 5.18 -11.65
N SER A 422 3.50 5.72 -10.62
CA SER A 422 2.15 6.29 -10.69
C SER A 422 2.11 7.74 -10.19
N ALA A 423 1.07 8.46 -10.60
CA ALA A 423 0.69 9.73 -9.99
C ALA A 423 -0.34 9.49 -8.88
N TYR A 424 -0.23 10.26 -7.78
CA TYR A 424 -1.15 10.18 -6.64
C TYR A 424 -1.88 11.51 -6.46
N SER A 425 -3.20 11.48 -6.40
CA SER A 425 -4.05 12.69 -6.35
C SER A 425 -5.29 12.48 -5.47
N LEU A 426 -5.07 11.86 -4.29
CA LEU A 426 -6.13 11.53 -3.33
C LEU A 426 -6.91 12.79 -2.93
N ASP A 427 -8.23 12.73 -3.11
CA ASP A 427 -9.20 13.78 -2.77
C ASP A 427 -8.85 15.16 -3.34
N SER A 428 -8.18 15.20 -4.50
CA SER A 428 -7.76 16.44 -5.15
C SER A 428 -8.94 17.40 -5.42
N ARG A 429 -10.10 16.87 -5.80
CA ARG A 429 -11.36 17.62 -5.89
C ARG A 429 -12.33 17.11 -4.84
N MET A 430 -12.82 18.02 -3.99
CA MET A 430 -13.90 17.70 -3.06
C MET A 430 -15.18 17.42 -3.81
N THR A 431 -15.70 16.21 -3.62
CA THR A 431 -17.05 15.83 -4.05
C THR A 431 -18.01 16.00 -2.89
N GLY A 432 -19.31 16.04 -3.17
CA GLY A 432 -20.33 16.11 -2.11
C GLY A 432 -20.53 17.46 -1.42
N VAL A 433 -20.04 18.59 -2.00
CA VAL A 433 -20.27 19.94 -1.44
C VAL A 433 -21.76 20.28 -1.28
N ALA A 434 -22.59 19.76 -2.18
CA ALA A 434 -24.05 19.89 -2.12
C ALA A 434 -24.75 18.68 -1.48
N GLY A 435 -24.02 17.90 -0.67
CA GLY A 435 -24.44 16.59 -0.18
C GLY A 435 -23.79 15.45 -0.98
N ARG A 436 -23.46 14.36 -0.28
CA ARG A 436 -22.85 13.16 -0.85
C ARG A 436 -23.84 12.48 -1.80
N SER A 437 -23.49 12.39 -3.08
CA SER A 437 -24.26 11.60 -4.04
C SER A 437 -24.11 10.10 -3.75
N GLU A 438 -25.21 9.38 -3.71
CA GLU A 438 -25.23 7.93 -3.48
C GLU A 438 -26.27 7.28 -4.40
N VAL A 439 -25.89 6.18 -5.07
CA VAL A 439 -26.80 5.41 -5.93
C VAL A 439 -27.47 4.34 -5.09
N ILE A 440 -28.80 4.30 -5.14
CA ILE A 440 -29.66 3.32 -4.47
C ILE A 440 -30.30 2.43 -5.54
N LEU A 441 -30.09 1.13 -5.41
CA LEU A 441 -30.72 0.13 -6.26
C LEU A 441 -32.07 -0.26 -5.67
N GLU A 442 -33.09 -0.34 -6.51
CA GLU A 442 -34.43 -0.75 -6.11
C GLU A 442 -34.91 -1.87 -7.02
N GLY A 443 -35.46 -2.93 -6.42
CA GLY A 443 -36.10 -4.03 -7.13
C GLY A 443 -37.62 -3.97 -6.99
N SER A 444 -38.33 -4.56 -7.93
CA SER A 444 -39.78 -4.69 -7.89
C SER A 444 -40.25 -5.98 -8.58
N MET A 445 -41.37 -6.54 -8.10
CA MET A 445 -42.05 -7.67 -8.73
C MET A 445 -43.17 -7.23 -9.67
N ASP A 446 -43.74 -6.04 -9.45
CA ASP A 446 -44.97 -5.56 -10.09
C ASP A 446 -44.82 -4.19 -10.77
N LYS A 447 -43.62 -3.58 -10.70
CA LYS A 447 -43.26 -2.24 -11.20
C LYS A 447 -43.90 -1.07 -10.41
N ASN A 448 -44.76 -1.35 -9.44
CA ASN A 448 -45.43 -0.32 -8.63
C ASN A 448 -44.79 -0.19 -7.25
N THR A 449 -44.48 -1.32 -6.60
CA THR A 449 -43.84 -1.38 -5.29
C THR A 449 -42.34 -1.59 -5.45
N TRP A 450 -41.55 -0.63 -5.00
CA TRP A 450 -40.09 -0.64 -5.12
C TRP A 450 -39.46 -0.86 -3.75
N THR A 451 -38.59 -1.85 -3.65
CA THR A 451 -37.87 -2.18 -2.41
C THR A 451 -36.38 -1.93 -2.62
N GLU A 452 -35.79 -1.17 -1.71
CA GLU A 452 -34.36 -0.85 -1.75
C GLU A 452 -33.51 -2.07 -1.45
N ILE A 453 -32.43 -2.22 -2.22
CA ILE A 453 -31.41 -3.25 -2.00
C ILE A 453 -30.29 -2.61 -1.18
N GLU A 454 -30.22 -2.98 0.09
CA GLU A 454 -29.19 -2.49 1.01
C GLU A 454 -27.84 -3.20 0.82
N PHE A 455 -26.76 -2.43 0.80
CA PHE A 455 -25.39 -2.92 0.69
C PHE A 455 -24.74 -3.02 2.07
N MET A 456 -23.81 -3.97 2.25
CA MET A 456 -23.13 -4.20 3.52
C MET A 456 -22.26 -3.04 4.02
N TYR A 457 -21.60 -2.29 3.12
CA TYR A 457 -20.51 -1.38 3.53
C TYR A 457 -20.72 0.09 3.17
N LYS A 458 -21.26 0.37 1.98
CA LYS A 458 -21.58 1.76 1.61
C LYS A 458 -22.78 2.28 2.41
N PRO A 459 -22.89 3.61 2.61
CA PRO A 459 -24.10 4.22 3.13
C PRO A 459 -25.33 3.88 2.29
N GLY A 460 -26.46 3.70 2.97
CA GLY A 460 -27.75 3.39 2.35
C GLY A 460 -28.87 3.71 3.33
N ASN A 461 -29.05 2.86 4.32
CA ASN A 461 -29.99 3.07 5.41
C ASN A 461 -29.60 4.28 6.26
N VAL A 462 -30.54 5.21 6.46
CA VAL A 462 -30.31 6.47 7.17
C VAL A 462 -30.12 6.30 8.68
N GLY A 463 -30.66 5.23 9.26
CA GLY A 463 -30.61 4.94 10.68
C GLY A 463 -29.38 4.13 11.12
N VAL A 464 -28.56 3.66 10.19
CA VAL A 464 -27.44 2.74 10.47
C VAL A 464 -26.11 3.49 10.48
N ALA A 465 -25.30 3.24 11.52
CA ALA A 465 -23.96 3.79 11.63
C ALA A 465 -23.03 3.18 10.57
N PRO A 466 -22.11 3.97 9.97
CA PRO A 466 -21.12 3.42 9.05
C PRO A 466 -20.24 2.34 9.70
N PRO A 467 -19.96 1.21 9.03
CA PRO A 467 -19.20 0.11 9.61
C PRO A 467 -17.67 0.34 9.59
N VAL A 468 -16.95 -0.37 10.46
CA VAL A 468 -15.47 -0.45 10.40
C VAL A 468 -15.07 -1.62 9.50
N VAL A 469 -14.68 -1.32 8.26
CA VAL A 469 -14.42 -2.34 7.23
C VAL A 469 -12.94 -2.64 7.03
N ALA A 470 -12.06 -1.67 7.32
CA ALA A 470 -10.62 -1.83 7.16
C ALA A 470 -10.12 -3.08 7.94
N PRO A 471 -9.25 -3.91 7.36
CA PRO A 471 -8.49 -3.72 6.12
C PRO A 471 -9.15 -4.27 4.84
N HIS A 472 -10.41 -4.71 4.90
CA HIS A 472 -11.13 -5.19 3.72
C HIS A 472 -11.45 -4.02 2.77
N GLN A 473 -11.21 -4.23 1.48
CA GLN A 473 -11.55 -3.30 0.41
C GLN A 473 -12.76 -3.86 -0.36
N PRO A 474 -14.00 -3.42 -0.05
CA PRO A 474 -15.17 -3.83 -0.83
C PRO A 474 -15.18 -3.05 -2.14
N ARG A 475 -14.81 -3.74 -3.22
CA ARG A 475 -14.55 -3.14 -4.53
C ARG A 475 -15.84 -2.67 -5.19
N LEU A 476 -16.95 -3.41 -5.02
CA LEU A 476 -18.25 -3.04 -5.56
C LEU A 476 -18.80 -1.77 -4.88
N ASP A 477 -18.86 -1.74 -3.55
CA ASP A 477 -19.31 -0.58 -2.76
C ASP A 477 -18.51 0.69 -3.06
N TRP A 478 -17.18 0.55 -3.16
CA TRP A 478 -16.33 1.69 -3.54
C TRP A 478 -16.63 2.18 -4.96
N GLN A 479 -16.83 1.24 -5.89
CA GLN A 479 -17.13 1.59 -7.28
C GLN A 479 -18.51 2.25 -7.41
N MET A 480 -19.50 1.85 -6.61
CA MET A 480 -20.81 2.53 -6.51
C MET A 480 -20.64 3.99 -6.06
N SER A 481 -19.78 4.26 -5.07
CA SER A 481 -19.51 5.63 -4.65
C SER A 481 -18.87 6.48 -5.75
N GLN A 482 -17.91 5.92 -6.51
CA GLN A 482 -17.36 6.62 -7.68
C GLN A 482 -18.40 6.82 -8.79
N ALA A 483 -19.32 5.85 -8.95
CA ALA A 483 -20.40 5.92 -9.93
C ALA A 483 -21.34 7.10 -9.69
N ALA A 484 -21.69 7.31 -8.42
CA ALA A 484 -22.58 8.37 -7.97
C ALA A 484 -22.06 9.78 -8.27
N GLN A 485 -20.75 9.94 -8.46
CA GLN A 485 -20.11 11.21 -8.79
C GLN A 485 -20.21 11.57 -10.29
N GLY A 486 -20.92 10.76 -11.09
CA GLY A 486 -21.19 11.03 -12.51
C GLY A 486 -20.20 10.40 -13.48
N LEU A 487 -19.19 9.69 -12.99
CA LEU A 487 -18.17 9.03 -13.82
C LEU A 487 -18.66 7.73 -14.48
N ALA A 488 -19.81 7.18 -14.06
CA ALA A 488 -20.19 5.81 -14.41
C ALA A 488 -21.67 5.60 -14.75
N LYS A 489 -22.45 6.66 -15.05
CA LYS A 489 -23.89 6.54 -15.42
C LYS A 489 -24.17 5.53 -16.55
N GLN A 490 -23.16 5.22 -17.37
CA GLN A 490 -23.21 4.22 -18.46
C GLN A 490 -22.05 3.24 -18.41
N SER A 491 -21.50 2.94 -17.24
CA SER A 491 -20.36 2.02 -17.16
C SER A 491 -20.75 0.56 -17.44
N PRO A 492 -19.89 -0.21 -18.14
CA PRO A 492 -20.11 -1.63 -18.41
C PRO A 492 -20.44 -2.44 -17.15
N TRP A 493 -19.69 -2.25 -16.07
CA TRP A 493 -19.87 -3.01 -14.84
C TRP A 493 -21.23 -2.75 -14.18
N PHE A 494 -21.79 -1.54 -14.27
CA PHE A 494 -23.10 -1.25 -13.68
C PHE A 494 -24.22 -1.96 -14.44
N THR A 495 -24.18 -1.95 -15.78
CA THR A 495 -25.11 -2.72 -16.60
C THR A 495 -24.99 -4.23 -16.32
N GLY A 496 -23.76 -4.74 -16.20
CA GLY A 496 -23.51 -6.12 -15.80
C GLY A 496 -24.10 -6.47 -14.44
N LEU A 497 -23.94 -5.59 -13.45
CA LEU A 497 -24.52 -5.73 -12.11
C LEU A 497 -26.05 -5.84 -12.18
N VAL A 498 -26.71 -4.91 -12.87
CA VAL A 498 -28.18 -4.93 -13.04
C VAL A 498 -28.66 -6.22 -13.68
N HIS A 499 -27.99 -6.66 -14.75
CA HIS A 499 -28.31 -7.91 -15.43
C HIS A 499 -28.17 -9.13 -14.52
N CYS A 500 -27.06 -9.26 -13.80
CA CYS A 500 -26.83 -10.37 -12.87
C CYS A 500 -27.84 -10.41 -11.72
N LEU A 501 -28.27 -9.24 -11.21
CA LEU A 501 -29.28 -9.16 -10.15
C LEU A 501 -30.67 -9.58 -10.64
N LEU A 502 -31.06 -9.16 -11.84
CA LEU A 502 -32.31 -9.62 -12.48
C LEU A 502 -32.32 -11.13 -12.75
N GLN A 503 -31.14 -11.71 -13.05
CA GLN A 503 -30.99 -13.17 -13.18
C GLN A 503 -31.02 -13.91 -11.83
N GLY A 504 -30.90 -13.21 -10.70
CA GLY A 504 -30.80 -13.82 -9.38
C GLY A 504 -29.46 -14.51 -9.13
N ASN A 505 -28.37 -14.01 -9.73
CA ASN A 505 -27.04 -14.60 -9.53
C ASN A 505 -26.60 -14.51 -8.06
N LYS A 506 -26.49 -15.66 -7.39
CA LYS A 506 -26.17 -15.75 -5.97
C LYS A 506 -24.79 -15.21 -5.62
N ASP A 507 -23.80 -15.38 -6.49
CA ASP A 507 -22.43 -14.90 -6.23
C ASP A 507 -22.36 -13.37 -6.33
N VAL A 508 -23.16 -12.74 -7.20
CA VAL A 508 -23.30 -11.27 -7.26
C VAL A 508 -24.10 -10.73 -6.09
N VAL A 509 -25.21 -11.38 -5.72
CA VAL A 509 -26.01 -10.99 -4.54
C VAL A 509 -25.15 -11.00 -3.27
N ARG A 510 -24.26 -11.99 -3.11
CA ARG A 510 -23.32 -12.07 -1.96
C ARG A 510 -22.35 -10.91 -1.85
N LEU A 511 -22.00 -10.25 -2.97
CA LEU A 511 -21.18 -9.03 -2.93
C LEU A 511 -21.92 -7.88 -2.25
N ILE A 512 -23.24 -7.82 -2.43
CA ILE A 512 -24.11 -6.79 -1.86
C ILE A 512 -24.46 -7.14 -0.43
N GLN A 513 -24.92 -8.37 -0.21
CA GLN A 513 -25.37 -8.87 1.08
C GLN A 513 -25.09 -10.36 1.24
N THR A 514 -24.24 -10.70 2.22
CA THR A 514 -23.91 -12.11 2.54
C THR A 514 -25.02 -12.77 3.36
N ASP A 515 -25.74 -12.00 4.19
CA ASP A 515 -26.88 -12.50 4.96
C ASP A 515 -28.17 -12.51 4.11
N SER A 516 -28.60 -13.70 3.69
CA SER A 516 -29.81 -13.86 2.87
C SER A 516 -31.08 -13.32 3.52
N ALA A 517 -31.14 -13.19 4.85
CA ALA A 517 -32.31 -12.63 5.54
C ALA A 517 -32.44 -11.11 5.34
N GLN A 518 -31.32 -10.42 5.09
CA GLN A 518 -31.29 -8.97 4.85
C GLN A 518 -31.47 -8.61 3.37
N TYR A 519 -31.37 -9.59 2.46
CA TYR A 519 -31.60 -9.37 1.03
C TYR A 519 -33.09 -9.56 0.68
N PRO A 520 -33.83 -8.51 0.22
CA PRO A 520 -35.27 -8.57 0.05
C PRO A 520 -35.74 -9.60 -1.01
N PHE A 521 -34.89 -9.87 -2.00
CA PHE A 521 -35.21 -10.74 -3.14
C PHE A 521 -34.54 -12.12 -3.01
N SER A 522 -34.39 -12.62 -1.78
CA SER A 522 -33.71 -13.90 -1.52
C SER A 522 -34.55 -15.12 -1.93
N GLN A 523 -35.88 -15.00 -1.92
CA GLN A 523 -36.80 -16.08 -2.33
C GLN A 523 -36.98 -16.15 -3.86
N ALA A 524 -37.08 -15.01 -4.52
CA ALA A 524 -37.20 -14.88 -5.97
C ALA A 524 -36.49 -13.60 -6.44
N PRO A 525 -35.80 -13.64 -7.59
CA PRO A 525 -35.15 -12.45 -8.14
C PRO A 525 -36.16 -11.37 -8.52
N PRO A 526 -35.78 -10.09 -8.48
CA PRO A 526 -36.65 -9.00 -8.90
C PRO A 526 -36.95 -9.09 -10.40
N VAL A 527 -38.20 -8.83 -10.79
CA VAL A 527 -38.62 -8.78 -12.21
C VAL A 527 -38.16 -7.47 -12.86
N TYR A 528 -38.22 -6.39 -12.09
CA TYR A 528 -37.81 -5.05 -12.49
C TYR A 528 -36.73 -4.52 -11.56
N LEU A 529 -35.77 -3.79 -12.13
CA LEU A 529 -34.72 -3.13 -11.38
C LEU A 529 -34.51 -1.72 -11.92
N ARG A 530 -34.38 -0.75 -11.01
CA ARG A 530 -34.03 0.64 -11.33
C ARG A 530 -32.96 1.15 -10.36
N ALA A 531 -32.36 2.29 -10.68
CA ALA A 531 -31.48 2.97 -9.76
C ALA A 531 -31.80 4.46 -9.66
N SER A 532 -31.79 4.97 -8.44
CA SER A 532 -32.04 6.37 -8.14
C SER A 532 -30.83 7.00 -7.45
N LEU A 533 -30.55 8.26 -7.80
CA LEU A 533 -29.51 9.04 -7.17
C LEU A 533 -30.12 9.85 -6.02
N TYR A 534 -29.54 9.72 -4.84
CA TYR A 534 -29.90 10.50 -3.66
C TYR A 534 -28.70 11.35 -3.22
N ARG A 535 -28.99 12.47 -2.56
CA ARG A 535 -27.98 13.28 -1.86
C ARG A 535 -28.11 13.04 -0.37
N TYR A 536 -27.00 12.71 0.27
CA TYR A 536 -26.89 12.39 1.69
C TYR A 536 -26.16 13.50 2.45
N TRP A 537 -26.62 13.77 3.67
CA TRP A 537 -25.98 14.68 4.63
C TRP A 537 -25.96 14.02 6.01
N SER A 538 -24.97 14.36 6.83
CA SER A 538 -25.00 13.98 8.24
C SER A 538 -25.94 14.89 9.03
N GLY A 539 -26.69 14.31 9.98
CA GLY A 539 -27.59 15.05 10.87
C GLY A 539 -27.16 14.95 12.34
N PRO A 540 -27.62 15.86 13.21
CA PRO A 540 -27.32 15.81 14.65
C PRO A 540 -28.07 14.67 15.39
N ASN A 541 -29.26 14.27 14.89
CA ASN A 541 -30.10 13.24 15.53
C ASN A 541 -30.10 11.90 14.79
N GLU A 542 -29.62 11.86 13.55
CA GLU A 542 -29.63 10.69 12.67
C GLU A 542 -28.27 10.61 11.97
N TRP A 543 -27.80 9.40 11.68
CA TRP A 543 -26.52 9.20 10.98
C TRP A 543 -26.53 9.86 9.61
N TRP A 544 -27.65 9.73 8.89
CA TRP A 544 -27.84 10.34 7.59
C TRP A 544 -29.23 10.93 7.42
N ARG A 545 -29.32 11.95 6.58
CA ARG A 545 -30.55 12.41 5.93
C ARG A 545 -30.32 12.34 4.43
N ARG A 546 -31.37 12.04 3.66
CA ARG A 546 -31.25 11.97 2.21
C ARG A 546 -32.44 12.60 1.50
N ASP A 547 -32.14 13.21 0.36
CA ASP A 547 -33.15 13.73 -0.58
C ASP A 547 -32.94 13.10 -1.95
N TYR A 548 -34.05 12.78 -2.63
CA TYR A 548 -34.02 12.30 -4.01
C TYR A 548 -33.47 13.40 -4.93
N ALA A 549 -32.49 13.05 -5.77
CA ALA A 549 -31.90 13.97 -6.72
C ALA A 549 -32.43 13.74 -8.14
N GLU A 550 -32.19 12.56 -8.70
CA GLU A 550 -32.57 12.23 -10.08
C GLU A 550 -32.58 10.71 -10.31
N GLU A 551 -33.15 10.30 -11.44
CA GLU A 551 -33.06 8.92 -11.90
C GLU A 551 -31.62 8.66 -12.37
N PHE A 552 -31.00 7.60 -11.85
CA PHE A 552 -29.63 7.21 -12.23
C PHE A 552 -29.63 6.17 -13.34
N TYR A 553 -30.54 5.19 -13.25
CA TYR A 553 -30.68 4.12 -14.22
C TYR A 553 -32.16 3.75 -14.38
N PRO A 554 -32.65 3.62 -15.63
CA PRO A 554 -34.07 3.40 -15.88
C PRO A 554 -34.54 2.04 -15.38
N ALA A 555 -35.85 1.94 -15.15
CA ALA A 555 -36.49 0.68 -14.80
C ALA A 555 -36.43 -0.30 -15.98
N VAL A 556 -35.69 -1.39 -15.82
CA VAL A 556 -35.49 -2.43 -16.84
C VAL A 556 -35.91 -3.81 -16.32
N GLN A 557 -36.13 -4.74 -17.26
CA GLN A 557 -36.40 -6.16 -17.00
C GLN A 557 -35.57 -7.03 -17.95
N LEU A 558 -35.47 -8.34 -17.67
CA LEU A 558 -34.83 -9.27 -18.60
C LEU A 558 -35.56 -9.29 -19.95
N GLY A 559 -34.77 -9.27 -21.03
CA GLY A 559 -35.29 -9.23 -22.40
C GLY A 559 -35.80 -7.86 -22.87
N ASP A 560 -35.69 -6.81 -22.06
CA ASP A 560 -36.01 -5.44 -22.49
C ASP A 560 -35.00 -4.94 -23.54
N ALA A 561 -35.50 -4.27 -24.58
CA ALA A 561 -34.68 -3.77 -25.68
C ALA A 561 -33.63 -2.75 -25.21
N THR A 562 -33.95 -1.97 -24.17
CA THR A 562 -33.02 -0.97 -23.59
C THR A 562 -31.82 -1.65 -22.92
N LEU A 563 -32.07 -2.64 -22.06
CA LEU A 563 -31.04 -3.43 -21.39
C LEU A 563 -30.20 -4.21 -22.40
N GLU A 564 -30.85 -4.81 -23.39
CA GLU A 564 -30.18 -5.57 -24.44
C GLU A 564 -29.27 -4.71 -25.32
N ALA A 565 -29.70 -3.48 -25.65
CA ALA A 565 -28.86 -2.53 -26.37
C ALA A 565 -27.61 -2.15 -25.55
N MET A 566 -27.76 -1.91 -24.24
CA MET A 566 -26.64 -1.59 -23.35
C MET A 566 -25.67 -2.76 -23.16
N LEU A 567 -26.18 -3.99 -23.01
CA LEU A 567 -25.35 -5.19 -22.91
C LEU A 567 -24.55 -5.44 -24.19
N ASN A 568 -25.17 -5.24 -25.36
CA ASN A 568 -24.50 -5.36 -26.65
C ASN A 568 -23.42 -4.27 -26.84
N GLN A 569 -23.75 -3.03 -26.50
CA GLN A 569 -22.82 -1.89 -26.59
C GLN A 569 -21.55 -2.13 -25.77
N HIS A 570 -21.69 -2.73 -24.59
CA HIS A 570 -20.58 -3.03 -23.69
C HIS A 570 -19.91 -4.39 -23.92
N GLY A 571 -20.37 -5.16 -24.91
CA GLY A 571 -19.82 -6.49 -25.20
C GLY A 571 -20.05 -7.52 -24.08
N LEU A 572 -21.08 -7.31 -23.25
CA LEU A 572 -21.47 -8.22 -22.17
C LEU A 572 -22.39 -9.34 -22.67
N LYS A 573 -23.05 -9.14 -23.82
CA LYS A 573 -23.85 -10.17 -24.48
C LYS A 573 -22.95 -11.15 -25.24
N GLU A 574 -23.18 -12.43 -25.01
CA GLU A 574 -22.28 -13.52 -25.40
C GLU A 574 -21.93 -13.52 -26.90
N LYS A 575 -20.62 -13.50 -27.19
CA LYS A 575 -20.06 -14.06 -28.45
C LYS A 575 -19.46 -15.45 -28.25
N PHE A 576 -19.31 -15.91 -27.00
CA PHE A 576 -18.60 -17.15 -26.65
C PHE A 576 -19.34 -17.92 -25.55
N PRO A 577 -19.58 -19.22 -25.74
CA PRO A 577 -20.29 -20.04 -24.75
C PRO A 577 -19.44 -20.24 -23.49
N ILE A 578 -20.12 -20.29 -22.33
CA ILE A 578 -19.53 -20.74 -21.06
C ILE A 578 -19.01 -22.16 -21.26
N GLN A 579 -17.71 -22.38 -21.09
CA GLN A 579 -17.18 -23.73 -21.08
C GLN A 579 -17.54 -24.41 -19.75
N PRO A 580 -17.96 -25.69 -19.78
CA PRO A 580 -18.22 -26.44 -18.56
C PRO A 580 -16.94 -26.51 -17.74
N SER A 581 -17.04 -26.21 -16.45
CA SER A 581 -15.88 -26.15 -15.58
C SER A 581 -15.18 -27.50 -15.56
N PRO A 582 -13.86 -27.56 -15.82
CA PRO A 582 -13.12 -28.81 -15.82
C PRO A 582 -13.19 -29.50 -14.45
N ASP A 583 -13.44 -30.81 -14.44
CA ASP A 583 -13.50 -31.65 -13.23
C ASP A 583 -12.11 -32.10 -12.76
N SER A 584 -11.12 -31.20 -12.84
CA SER A 584 -9.79 -31.45 -12.30
C SER A 584 -9.85 -31.51 -10.75
N PRO A 585 -8.99 -32.33 -10.11
CA PRO A 585 -8.95 -32.41 -8.65
C PRO A 585 -8.67 -31.04 -8.00
N LEU A 586 -7.84 -30.23 -8.67
CA LEU A 586 -7.53 -28.87 -8.24
C LEU A 586 -8.78 -27.96 -8.30
N ALA A 587 -9.57 -28.02 -9.38
CA ALA A 587 -10.84 -27.31 -9.48
C ALA A 587 -11.83 -27.73 -8.38
N GLN A 588 -11.84 -29.01 -8.00
CA GLN A 588 -12.70 -29.51 -6.91
C GLN A 588 -12.27 -28.96 -5.54
N VAL A 589 -10.97 -28.91 -5.26
CA VAL A 589 -10.42 -28.30 -4.03
C VAL A 589 -10.76 -26.81 -3.98
N LEU A 590 -10.58 -26.07 -5.08
CA LEU A 590 -10.91 -24.65 -5.15
C LEU A 590 -12.40 -24.41 -4.87
N ARG A 591 -13.29 -25.23 -5.45
CA ARG A 591 -14.74 -25.20 -5.18
C ARG A 591 -15.06 -25.43 -3.69
N GLN A 592 -14.40 -26.39 -3.04
CA GLN A 592 -14.60 -26.67 -1.62
C GLN A 592 -14.13 -25.51 -0.73
N VAL A 593 -12.92 -24.98 -0.97
CA VAL A 593 -12.38 -23.84 -0.22
C VAL A 593 -13.30 -22.63 -0.35
N ARG A 594 -13.75 -22.34 -1.58
CA ARG A 594 -14.70 -21.28 -1.87
C ARG A 594 -16.01 -21.46 -1.10
N GLY A 595 -16.57 -22.68 -1.07
CA GLY A 595 -17.82 -22.98 -0.37
C GLY A 595 -17.77 -22.64 1.12
N HIS A 596 -16.61 -22.80 1.78
CA HIS A 596 -16.43 -22.41 3.19
C HIS A 596 -16.35 -20.89 3.35
N VAL A 597 -15.59 -20.22 2.50
CA VAL A 597 -15.32 -18.78 2.61
C VAL A 597 -16.53 -17.93 2.22
N GLN A 598 -17.36 -18.38 1.28
CA GLN A 598 -18.54 -17.66 0.77
C GLN A 598 -19.63 -17.38 1.82
N THR A 599 -19.60 -18.04 2.97
CA THR A 599 -20.56 -17.83 4.06
C THR A 599 -20.21 -16.66 4.96
N LEU A 600 -18.98 -16.13 4.85
CA LEU A 600 -18.45 -15.09 5.72
C LEU A 600 -18.29 -13.77 4.95
N PRO A 601 -18.68 -12.63 5.52
CA PRO A 601 -18.39 -11.34 4.93
C PRO A 601 -16.88 -11.09 4.93
N GLY A 602 -16.39 -10.39 3.89
CA GLY A 602 -14.95 -10.25 3.64
C GLY A 602 -14.15 -9.67 4.81
N HIS A 603 -14.67 -8.68 5.52
CA HIS A 603 -13.99 -8.10 6.69
C HIS A 603 -13.76 -9.13 7.81
N LEU A 604 -14.71 -10.03 8.10
CA LEU A 604 -14.54 -11.08 9.12
C LEU A 604 -13.48 -12.10 8.70
N VAL A 605 -13.40 -12.43 7.41
CA VAL A 605 -12.32 -13.28 6.88
C VAL A 605 -10.96 -12.65 7.19
N LEU A 606 -10.79 -11.35 6.92
CA LEU A 606 -9.52 -10.65 7.19
C LEU A 606 -9.19 -10.55 8.68
N TRP A 607 -10.18 -10.24 9.53
CA TRP A 607 -9.98 -10.19 10.99
C TRP A 607 -9.63 -11.57 11.55
N SER A 608 -10.23 -12.64 11.03
CA SER A 608 -9.87 -14.01 11.42
C SER A 608 -8.43 -14.36 11.01
N LEU A 609 -7.98 -13.97 9.80
CA LEU A 609 -6.59 -14.14 9.37
C LEU A 609 -5.62 -13.36 10.27
N LEU A 610 -5.95 -12.12 10.63
CA LEU A 610 -5.11 -11.36 11.56
C LEU A 610 -5.06 -12.01 12.96
N ALA A 611 -6.20 -12.47 13.46
CA ALA A 611 -6.30 -13.18 14.73
C ALA A 611 -5.50 -14.49 14.72
N THR A 612 -5.51 -15.24 13.62
CA THR A 612 -4.67 -16.46 13.50
C THR A 612 -3.18 -16.14 13.52
N VAL A 613 -2.74 -15.07 12.84
CA VAL A 613 -1.34 -14.62 12.92
C VAL A 613 -0.98 -14.23 14.35
N ALA A 614 -1.82 -13.45 15.02
CA ALA A 614 -1.58 -13.00 16.39
C ALA A 614 -1.54 -14.16 17.40
N THR A 615 -2.46 -15.12 17.28
CA THR A 615 -2.51 -16.31 18.16
C THR A 615 -1.31 -17.22 17.95
N ILE A 616 -0.91 -17.49 16.71
CA ILE A 616 0.31 -18.28 16.43
C ILE A 616 1.54 -17.58 17.03
N TRP A 617 1.62 -16.25 16.92
CA TRP A 617 2.73 -15.49 17.49
C TRP A 617 2.73 -15.55 19.02
N LEU A 618 1.57 -15.36 19.65
CA LEU A 618 1.40 -15.51 21.10
C LEU A 618 1.83 -16.91 21.56
N LEU A 619 1.39 -17.97 20.89
CA LEU A 619 1.78 -19.35 21.18
C LEU A 619 3.31 -19.55 21.05
N LYS A 620 3.93 -19.02 19.99
CA LYS A 620 5.41 -19.06 19.85
C LYS A 620 6.12 -18.35 21.00
N THR A 621 5.61 -17.20 21.44
CA THR A 621 6.21 -16.47 22.58
C THR A 621 6.05 -17.21 23.91
N LEU A 622 4.89 -17.81 24.16
CA LEU A 622 4.64 -18.59 25.37
C LEU A 622 5.48 -19.88 25.39
N LEU A 623 5.51 -20.64 24.29
CA LEU A 623 6.27 -21.88 24.19
C LEU A 623 7.78 -21.64 24.28
N SER A 624 8.29 -20.55 23.68
CA SER A 624 9.71 -20.19 23.83
C SER A 624 10.07 -19.74 25.24
N GLY A 625 9.14 -19.14 25.99
CA GLY A 625 9.29 -18.85 27.41
C GLY A 625 9.32 -20.12 28.29
N VAL A 626 8.49 -21.12 27.98
CA VAL A 626 8.41 -22.39 28.71
C VAL A 626 9.61 -23.30 28.42
N LEU A 627 10.04 -23.39 27.15
CA LEU A 627 11.19 -24.20 26.73
C LEU A 627 12.54 -23.49 26.97
N GLY A 628 12.54 -22.16 27.12
CA GLY A 628 13.74 -21.32 27.32
C GLY A 628 14.29 -21.30 28.75
N GLY A 629 13.70 -22.03 29.69
CA GLY A 629 14.05 -22.07 31.12
C GLY A 629 15.40 -22.73 31.49
N ARG A 630 16.25 -23.10 30.53
CA ARG A 630 17.62 -23.58 30.79
C ARG A 630 18.65 -22.82 29.95
N LYS A 631 18.92 -21.56 30.30
CA LYS A 631 20.22 -20.97 29.95
C LYS A 631 21.28 -21.61 30.85
N ALA A 632 22.11 -22.47 30.26
CA ALA A 632 23.26 -23.05 30.91
C ALA A 632 24.13 -21.95 31.55
N LYS A 633 24.53 -22.18 32.80
CA LYS A 633 25.44 -21.34 33.60
C LYS A 633 26.71 -21.07 32.78
N PRO A 634 27.22 -19.83 32.69
CA PRO A 634 28.49 -19.58 32.02
C PRO A 634 29.61 -20.27 32.82
N THR A 635 30.39 -21.11 32.15
CA THR A 635 31.60 -21.74 32.68
C THR A 635 32.58 -20.66 33.19
N PRO A 636 33.31 -20.87 34.30
CA PRO A 636 34.15 -19.84 34.89
C PRO A 636 35.29 -19.49 33.93
N ALA A 637 35.55 -18.19 33.79
CA ALA A 637 36.64 -17.64 33.00
C ALA A 637 38.02 -18.14 33.51
N GLU A 638 38.90 -18.51 32.58
CA GLU A 638 40.33 -18.68 32.85
C GLU A 638 40.95 -17.34 33.36
N PRO A 639 41.93 -17.40 34.28
CA PRO A 639 42.45 -16.22 34.94
C PRO A 639 43.37 -15.41 34.02
N LYS A 640 43.07 -14.11 33.88
CA LYS A 640 43.94 -13.11 33.25
C LYS A 640 45.30 -13.05 33.96
N ALA A 641 46.38 -13.28 33.21
CA ALA A 641 47.73 -12.98 33.64
C ALA A 641 47.88 -11.47 33.96
N LYS A 642 48.40 -11.20 35.15
CA LYS A 642 48.67 -9.85 35.70
C LYS A 642 49.73 -9.14 34.86
N LYS A 643 49.44 -7.90 34.44
CA LYS A 643 50.45 -6.90 34.04
C LYS A 643 51.22 -6.48 35.30
N ALA A 644 52.53 -6.75 35.33
CA ALA A 644 53.45 -6.03 36.19
C ALA A 644 53.82 -4.69 35.52
N LYS A 645 53.89 -3.65 36.35
CA LYS A 645 54.26 -2.28 36.03
C LYS A 645 55.64 -2.07 36.66
N ASP A 646 56.64 -1.68 35.87
CA ASP A 646 57.54 -0.55 36.18
C ASP A 646 58.57 -0.31 35.05
N GLN A 647 58.96 0.96 34.96
CA GLN A 647 59.70 1.74 33.95
C GLN A 647 61.23 1.47 33.90
N PRO A 648 62.09 2.23 33.17
CA PRO A 648 61.96 2.98 31.89
C PRO A 648 63.15 2.76 30.91
N ALA A 649 63.03 3.39 29.73
CA ALA A 649 64.08 4.10 28.98
C ALA A 649 64.84 3.41 27.82
N GLU A 650 64.95 4.25 26.78
CA GLU A 650 65.96 4.33 25.70
C GLU A 650 65.86 3.52 24.39
N LYS A 651 65.51 4.31 23.35
CA LYS A 651 66.23 4.53 22.09
C LYS A 651 66.47 3.35 21.13
N SER A 652 65.79 3.52 19.99
CA SER A 652 66.36 3.64 18.64
C SER A 652 66.58 2.38 17.77
N ALA A 653 66.32 2.61 16.48
CA ALA A 653 66.80 1.91 15.28
C ALA A 653 66.18 0.51 15.04
N SER A 654 65.24 0.39 14.08
CA SER A 654 65.49 0.10 12.63
C SER A 654 66.05 -1.31 12.43
N ALA A 655 65.59 -2.16 11.51
CA ALA A 655 64.82 -2.00 10.30
C ALA A 655 64.34 -3.41 9.87
N SER A 656 63.40 -3.43 8.91
CA SER A 656 63.32 -4.35 7.76
C SER A 656 63.47 -5.87 7.99
N SER A 657 62.73 -6.77 7.38
CA SER A 657 61.62 -6.78 6.42
C SER A 657 61.62 -8.23 5.92
N LEU A 658 60.43 -8.81 5.71
CA LEU A 658 60.19 -9.90 4.74
C LEU A 658 60.88 -11.24 5.09
N LYS A 659 60.34 -12.42 4.81
CA LYS A 659 59.16 -12.92 4.08
C LYS A 659 58.97 -14.33 4.66
N ALA A 660 57.73 -14.77 4.87
CA ALA A 660 57.04 -15.74 4.00
C ALA A 660 57.86 -17.02 3.77
N GLY A 661 57.32 -18.20 3.94
CA GLY A 661 55.94 -18.59 3.75
C GLY A 661 56.02 -20.08 3.49
N ARG A 662 55.18 -20.81 4.20
CA ARG A 662 55.16 -22.25 4.29
C ARG A 662 54.08 -22.72 3.32
N GLU A 663 54.44 -23.55 2.36
CA GLU A 663 53.49 -24.43 1.67
C GLU A 663 54.02 -25.85 1.72
N ASN A 664 53.16 -26.75 2.17
CA ASN A 664 53.34 -28.18 2.23
C ASN A 664 52.68 -28.80 1.00
N SER A 665 53.31 -29.81 0.41
CA SER A 665 52.59 -30.96 -0.14
C SER A 665 53.51 -32.17 -0.30
N GLU A 666 53.07 -33.28 0.32
CA GLU A 666 53.34 -34.71 -0.01
C GLU A 666 54.82 -35.16 0.11
N GLU A 667 55.21 -36.26 0.75
CA GLU A 667 54.74 -37.64 0.60
C GLU A 667 55.47 -38.57 1.63
N SER A 668 54.89 -39.74 1.93
CA SER A 668 55.59 -41.00 2.22
C SER A 668 56.29 -41.28 3.59
N ARG A 669 55.84 -42.40 4.18
CA ARG A 669 56.58 -43.45 4.92
C ARG A 669 56.81 -43.35 6.44
N ARG A 670 56.19 -44.36 7.09
CA ARG A 670 56.74 -45.36 8.04
C ARG A 670 57.00 -44.97 9.50
N ASP A 671 56.37 -45.80 10.33
CA ASP A 671 56.90 -46.47 11.52
C ASP A 671 57.16 -45.68 12.82
N ALA A 672 56.32 -46.05 13.80
CA ALA A 672 56.73 -46.66 15.06
C ALA A 672 57.24 -45.79 16.22
N ASP A 673 56.45 -45.91 17.29
CA ASP A 673 56.88 -46.29 18.64
C ASP A 673 57.26 -45.21 19.68
N LYS A 674 56.60 -45.40 20.84
CA LYS A 674 56.97 -45.09 22.22
C LYS A 674 57.37 -43.66 22.65
N SER A 675 56.45 -43.05 23.42
CA SER A 675 56.47 -42.98 24.90
C SER A 675 57.66 -42.28 25.62
N PRO A 676 57.59 -42.00 26.94
CA PRO A 676 57.07 -40.75 27.50
C PRO A 676 58.10 -40.13 28.49
N LYS A 677 57.61 -39.30 29.44
CA LYS A 677 58.26 -38.84 30.69
C LYS A 677 58.88 -37.42 30.58
N LYS A 678 58.87 -36.59 31.62
CA LYS A 678 58.28 -36.61 32.97
C LYS A 678 58.44 -35.20 33.54
N ARG A 679 57.49 -34.82 34.40
CA ARG A 679 57.64 -34.11 35.69
C ARG A 679 58.72 -33.02 35.81
N LYS A 680 58.28 -31.84 36.23
CA LYS A 680 58.32 -31.46 37.65
C LYS A 680 57.15 -30.55 37.98
#